data_AF-A0AAV8RFK6-F1
#
_entry.id   AF-A0AAV8RFK6-F1
#
_cell.length_a   1.000
_cell.length_b   1.000
_cell.length_c   1.000
_cell.angle_alpha   90.00
_cell.angle_beta   90.00
_cell.angle_gamma   90.00
#
_symmetry.space_group_name_H-M   'P 1'
#
loop_
_entity.id
_entity.type
_entity.pdbx_description
1 polymer ?
#
loop_
_entity_poly.entity_id
_entity_poly.type
_entity_poly.pdbx_seq_one_letter_code
_entity_poly.pdbx_strand_id
1 'polypeptide(L)'
;MEEVCRKLEDLRSEMETLREEYRAKSEMSENLRRAHEAQLARLQEAKAQIEKQSAELDGKVEEISLSKKMYEDLESRFMEKESALKQLGLLNENLRASTREKLMDLEGRNRELASALDEANTKLEEQERYICSYKEEIKGLNGLLITFQKQCSDAKLRAQASKEVRQRGEMLQKLEEEKMDVENQLKWKMEQFKHLEEAHGKLQDEFRVAKKLWGLERSTLVDKIQTLQLTTDSQAVVIEDLSSKLKMCNQALAHEESRRKLLEVQIFESKALYDNMFSEYEEARSTIEALTAKRDEEIVSLRISLATKSTLIKEMEFKSAYLEQENQELQTSLREYQDAQAIEVDTVSSLKTLRNKFRALEHAHRRCAEKLKAKEIEWRTHIVKLEKDLDDCLCKLNSKDKQLLDLQLELEGCQSLLMQQKLDIEEIATVLSLVESKFSESCSIIENLKLEMSQHTAIYAGKFDVLMGQSEKNTALIQAQAGTQKGHDAFESLQRRANYLETVAQKYGVLEKELEECRGMLEESYRNLGYIKEQASKKEIDILDDLRSASDELDRANYALAEKTTELSKMQCELQQQSSIMEKIKLDSETELNNYRDEIKATRKSLDVAIVAKVEAENKLRQVKEDLLELTKEKDKIIEELKQHLVLLEEDNARIEFKFATQFKSEVKKFSETEKKFLEFAKYTRRRLKETQGLINKLEEKFISRETTILMTFEQEILKYLQVMEDDDRSITGLLHDVLLLEEDVTCSVEATTDSQLKDKQLEIQSLRDDLEYMAATYVLMEQESKFQSIFAVELEKEINMLRSNLKSEDVLSLNSKNCIEQLKVQLSMESSENEKKHVQVLNELNFLQIEKRTLVDQLVKLKDNIEALHNINAKLLSEKEELIQKMMGFNDMIGMMYHADEELMRNWDRVLQKAEDENSVTKFDKKDPFNCDIIDDRKYIYLKNSIQLASGKRSPLNEHNW
;
A
#
# COMPACT_ATOMS: atom_id res chain seq x y z
N MET A 1 -18.85 64.31 106.41
CA MET A 1 -18.11 63.08 106.08
C MET A 1 -18.88 62.25 105.06
N GLU A 2 -19.96 61.59 105.44
CA GLU A 2 -20.72 60.64 104.56
C GLU A 2 -21.09 61.23 103.19
N GLU A 3 -21.55 62.48 103.14
CA GLU A 3 -21.87 63.20 101.90
C GLU A 3 -20.67 63.40 100.94
N VAL A 4 -19.45 63.47 101.49
CA VAL A 4 -18.20 63.53 100.72
C VAL A 4 -17.76 62.13 100.29
N CYS A 5 -17.99 61.12 101.15
CA CYS A 5 -17.73 59.72 100.81
C CYS A 5 -18.62 59.24 99.66
N ARG A 6 -19.93 59.59 99.65
CA ARG A 6 -20.82 59.33 98.51
C ARG A 6 -20.26 59.95 97.24
N LYS A 7 -20.02 61.27 97.22
CA LYS A 7 -19.50 61.97 96.04
C LYS A 7 -18.16 61.44 95.53
N LEU A 8 -17.31 60.87 96.40
CA LEU A 8 -16.08 60.19 95.99
C LEU A 8 -16.32 58.78 95.41
N GLU A 9 -17.34 58.06 95.85
CA GLU A 9 -17.73 56.77 95.29
C GLU A 9 -18.52 56.94 93.98
N ASP A 10 -19.38 57.95 93.91
CA ASP A 10 -20.07 58.41 92.70
C ASP A 10 -19.03 58.78 91.63
N LEU A 11 -18.08 59.69 91.94
CA LEU A 11 -16.96 60.05 91.05
C LEU A 11 -16.03 58.87 90.73
N ARG A 12 -15.89 57.87 91.61
CA ARG A 12 -15.15 56.64 91.30
C ARG A 12 -15.91 55.80 90.27
N SER A 13 -17.22 55.66 90.42
CA SER A 13 -18.05 54.90 89.47
C SER A 13 -18.06 55.59 88.09
N GLU A 14 -18.20 56.91 88.04
CA GLU A 14 -18.05 57.71 86.81
C GLU A 14 -16.64 57.58 86.20
N MET A 15 -15.58 57.53 87.03
CA MET A 15 -14.22 57.30 86.54
C MET A 15 -14.03 55.91 85.94
N GLU A 16 -14.65 54.87 86.49
CA GLU A 16 -14.50 53.51 85.96
C GLU A 16 -15.37 53.29 84.72
N THR A 17 -16.58 53.84 84.64
CA THR A 17 -17.36 53.84 83.39
C THR A 17 -16.64 54.61 82.29
N LEU A 18 -16.06 55.78 82.56
CA LEU A 18 -15.20 56.50 81.60
C LEU A 18 -13.94 55.71 81.18
N ARG A 19 -13.38 54.86 82.06
CA ARG A 19 -12.27 53.95 81.72
C ARG A 19 -12.73 52.76 80.88
N GLU A 20 -13.94 52.26 81.08
CA GLU A 20 -14.55 51.18 80.31
C GLU A 20 -14.96 51.69 78.93
N GLU A 21 -15.59 52.86 78.83
CA GLU A 21 -15.85 53.56 77.56
C GLU A 21 -14.55 53.87 76.80
N TYR A 22 -13.51 54.37 77.47
CA TYR A 22 -12.21 54.61 76.84
C TYR A 22 -11.57 53.31 76.32
N ARG A 23 -11.63 52.21 77.09
CA ARG A 23 -11.15 50.89 76.66
C ARG A 23 -11.93 50.38 75.45
N ALA A 24 -13.27 50.39 75.50
CA ALA A 24 -14.13 49.98 74.39
C ALA A 24 -13.91 50.83 73.13
N LYS A 25 -13.71 52.16 73.28
CA LYS A 25 -13.41 53.06 72.16
C LYS A 25 -12.02 52.83 71.57
N SER A 26 -11.02 52.57 72.42
CA SER A 26 -9.67 52.17 71.99
C SER A 26 -9.73 50.86 71.21
N GLU A 27 -10.40 49.84 71.75
CA GLU A 27 -10.59 48.54 71.12
C GLU A 27 -11.37 48.63 69.80
N MET A 28 -12.42 49.46 69.73
CA MET A 28 -13.14 49.71 68.49
C MET A 28 -12.26 50.41 67.44
N SER A 29 -11.43 51.37 67.83
CA SER A 29 -10.48 52.02 66.90
C SER A 29 -9.41 51.05 66.38
N GLU A 30 -8.96 50.12 67.22
CA GLU A 30 -7.97 49.10 66.91
C GLU A 30 -8.56 47.95 66.04
N ASN A 31 -9.82 47.57 66.29
CA ASN A 31 -10.58 46.68 65.41
C ASN A 31 -10.83 47.33 64.04
N LEU A 32 -11.16 48.63 63.98
CA LEU A 32 -11.33 49.37 62.73
C LEU A 32 -10.01 49.48 61.95
N ARG A 33 -8.89 49.72 62.66
CA ARG A 33 -7.54 49.72 62.06
C ARG A 33 -7.21 48.37 61.44
N ARG A 34 -7.37 47.27 62.19
CA ARG A 34 -7.15 45.91 61.68
C ARG A 34 -8.08 45.53 60.51
N ALA A 35 -9.33 45.98 60.52
CA ALA A 35 -10.26 45.78 59.40
C ALA A 35 -9.80 46.55 58.14
N HIS A 36 -9.34 47.80 58.28
CA HIS A 36 -8.80 48.59 57.18
C HIS A 36 -7.49 48.01 56.63
N GLU A 37 -6.59 47.53 57.50
CA GLU A 37 -5.34 46.86 57.11
C GLU A 37 -5.62 45.55 56.35
N ALA A 38 -6.59 44.74 56.80
CA ALA A 38 -7.03 43.54 56.09
C ALA A 38 -7.71 43.85 54.74
N GLN A 39 -8.47 44.95 54.64
CA GLN A 39 -9.05 45.40 53.38
C GLN A 39 -7.96 45.92 52.41
N LEU A 40 -6.95 46.64 52.91
CA LEU A 40 -5.81 47.10 52.10
C LEU A 40 -5.01 45.92 51.54
N ALA A 41 -4.75 44.89 52.35
CA ALA A 41 -4.06 43.67 51.92
C ALA A 41 -4.83 42.96 50.79
N ARG A 42 -6.16 42.77 50.94
CA ARG A 42 -7.02 42.19 49.89
C ARG A 42 -7.04 43.01 48.60
N LEU A 43 -6.99 44.34 48.70
CA LEU A 43 -6.91 45.22 47.52
C LEU A 43 -5.55 45.15 46.82
N GLN A 44 -4.46 44.96 47.57
CA GLN A 44 -3.12 44.74 47.02
C GLN A 44 -3.00 43.35 46.36
N GLU A 45 -3.55 42.32 46.98
CA GLU A 45 -3.64 40.95 46.45
C GLU A 45 -4.46 40.91 45.16
N ALA A 46 -5.67 41.48 45.15
CA ALA A 46 -6.49 41.60 43.94
C ALA A 46 -5.80 42.40 42.84
N LYS A 47 -5.07 43.47 43.17
CA LYS A 47 -4.27 44.23 42.20
C LYS A 47 -3.15 43.39 41.61
N ALA A 48 -2.39 42.65 42.43
CA ALA A 48 -1.33 41.77 41.96
C ALA A 48 -1.87 40.63 41.08
N GLN A 49 -3.06 40.11 41.38
CA GLN A 49 -3.75 39.12 40.55
C GLN A 49 -4.16 39.71 39.18
N ILE A 50 -4.67 40.94 39.14
CA ILE A 50 -4.98 41.67 37.90
C ILE A 50 -3.71 41.94 37.09
N GLU A 51 -2.61 42.36 37.73
CA GLU A 51 -1.32 42.59 37.05
C GLU A 51 -0.74 41.29 36.48
N LYS A 52 -0.86 40.16 37.18
CA LYS A 52 -0.53 38.82 36.65
C LYS A 52 -1.40 38.46 35.44
N GLN A 53 -2.71 38.67 35.53
CA GLN A 53 -3.66 38.37 34.44
C GLN A 53 -3.42 39.24 33.20
N SER A 54 -3.02 40.51 33.37
CA SER A 54 -2.61 41.37 32.25
C SER A 54 -1.40 40.78 31.54
N ALA A 55 -0.32 40.47 32.27
CA ALA A 55 0.90 39.92 31.67
C ALA A 55 0.67 38.56 30.97
N GLU A 56 -0.24 37.73 31.50
CA GLU A 56 -0.65 36.48 30.85
C GLU A 56 -1.47 36.70 29.57
N LEU A 57 -2.31 37.75 29.52
CA LEU A 57 -3.02 38.15 28.30
C LEU A 57 -2.09 38.77 27.26
N ASP A 58 -1.16 39.63 27.67
CA ASP A 58 -0.17 40.26 26.80
C ASP A 58 0.71 39.18 26.12
N GLY A 59 1.20 38.19 26.88
CA GLY A 59 1.94 37.05 26.33
C GLY A 59 1.14 36.19 25.35
N LYS A 60 -0.17 35.99 25.59
CA LYS A 60 -1.06 35.28 24.65
C LYS A 60 -1.33 36.09 23.38
N VAL A 61 -1.35 37.43 23.46
CA VAL A 61 -1.46 38.30 22.27
C VAL A 61 -0.18 38.20 21.43
N GLU A 62 1.00 38.12 22.04
CA GLU A 62 2.26 37.87 21.33
C GLU A 62 2.29 36.48 20.68
N GLU A 63 1.89 35.42 21.40
CA GLU A 63 1.76 34.06 20.87
C GLU A 63 0.83 33.98 19.65
N ILE A 64 -0.36 34.61 19.75
CA ILE A 64 -1.32 34.70 18.64
C ILE A 64 -0.73 35.48 17.46
N SER A 65 0.03 36.56 17.72
CA SER A 65 0.68 37.33 16.66
C SER A 65 1.79 36.56 15.94
N LEU A 66 2.57 35.76 16.67
CA LEU A 66 3.61 34.89 16.11
C LEU A 66 2.97 33.75 15.30
N SER A 67 1.97 33.08 15.85
CA SER A 67 1.21 32.03 15.17
C SER A 67 0.57 32.54 13.87
N LYS A 68 -0.11 33.69 13.91
CA LYS A 68 -0.69 34.33 12.72
C LYS A 68 0.37 34.60 11.64
N LYS A 69 1.54 35.11 12.03
CA LYS A 69 2.64 35.34 11.06
C LYS A 69 3.12 34.03 10.42
N MET A 70 3.25 32.95 11.20
CA MET A 70 3.62 31.64 10.64
C MET A 70 2.59 31.10 9.64
N TYR A 71 1.29 31.35 9.86
CA TYR A 71 0.26 31.05 8.87
C TYR A 71 0.39 31.90 7.59
N GLU A 72 0.68 33.20 7.70
CA GLU A 72 0.89 34.10 6.54
C GLU A 72 2.16 33.72 5.74
N ASP A 73 3.25 33.36 6.43
CA ASP A 73 4.49 32.84 5.81
C ASP A 73 4.25 31.46 5.15
N LEU A 74 3.41 30.60 5.73
CA LEU A 74 3.06 29.28 5.18
C LEU A 74 2.13 29.38 3.96
N GLU A 75 1.11 30.24 4.00
CA GLU A 75 0.22 30.51 2.87
C GLU A 75 1.01 31.07 1.67
N SER A 76 1.95 31.99 1.93
CA SER A 76 2.87 32.51 0.91
C SER A 76 3.70 31.41 0.25
N ARG A 77 4.32 30.53 1.06
CA ARG A 77 5.08 29.35 0.55
C ARG A 77 4.20 28.38 -0.22
N PHE A 78 2.94 28.18 0.19
CA PHE A 78 1.99 27.32 -0.53
C PHE A 78 1.70 27.89 -1.93
N MET A 79 1.42 29.19 -2.04
CA MET A 79 1.18 29.85 -3.32
C MET A 79 2.40 29.81 -4.27
N GLU A 80 3.63 29.92 -3.72
CA GLU A 80 4.86 29.71 -4.50
C GLU A 80 4.97 28.28 -5.05
N LYS A 81 4.73 27.26 -4.21
CA LYS A 81 4.77 25.85 -4.62
C LYS A 81 3.65 25.51 -5.63
N GLU A 82 2.46 26.06 -5.46
CA GLU A 82 1.34 25.88 -6.39
C GLU A 82 1.65 26.51 -7.76
N SER A 83 2.29 27.70 -7.78
CA SER A 83 2.79 28.35 -8.99
C SER A 83 3.87 27.51 -9.70
N ALA A 84 4.84 26.98 -8.95
CA ALA A 84 5.87 26.09 -9.48
C ALA A 84 5.29 24.80 -10.08
N LEU A 85 4.29 24.19 -9.41
CA LEU A 85 3.57 23.01 -9.93
C LEU A 85 2.81 23.33 -11.23
N LYS A 86 2.18 24.50 -11.33
CA LYS A 86 1.52 24.97 -12.57
C LYS A 86 2.53 25.12 -13.72
N GLN A 87 3.72 25.65 -13.46
CA GLN A 87 4.79 25.75 -14.47
C GLN A 87 5.36 24.39 -14.88
N LEU A 88 5.58 23.48 -13.93
CA LEU A 88 6.01 22.10 -14.21
C LEU A 88 4.95 21.32 -15.01
N GLY A 89 3.66 21.54 -14.74
CA GLY A 89 2.55 21.00 -15.52
C GLY A 89 2.63 21.44 -16.99
N LEU A 90 2.70 22.75 -17.24
CA LEU A 90 2.84 23.32 -18.59
C LEU A 90 4.09 22.81 -19.32
N LEU A 91 5.23 22.71 -18.62
CA LEU A 91 6.48 22.20 -19.21
C LEU A 91 6.38 20.70 -19.56
N ASN A 92 5.71 19.90 -18.74
CA ASN A 92 5.43 18.49 -19.01
C ASN A 92 4.47 18.31 -20.20
N GLU A 93 3.44 19.14 -20.34
CA GLU A 93 2.56 19.13 -21.52
C GLU A 93 3.30 19.53 -22.80
N ASN A 94 4.15 20.57 -22.75
CA ASN A 94 5.00 20.97 -23.87
C ASN A 94 6.00 19.85 -24.28
N LEU A 95 6.59 19.15 -23.31
CA LEU A 95 7.43 17.98 -23.59
C LEU A 95 6.63 16.84 -24.25
N ARG A 96 5.41 16.54 -23.76
CA ARG A 96 4.50 15.54 -24.36
C ARG A 96 4.03 15.94 -25.76
N ALA A 97 3.86 17.23 -26.04
CA ALA A 97 3.57 17.72 -27.38
C ALA A 97 4.77 17.49 -28.32
N SER A 98 5.97 17.89 -27.91
CA SER A 98 7.18 17.74 -28.74
C SER A 98 7.58 16.27 -28.96
N THR A 99 7.35 15.36 -28.01
CA THR A 99 7.59 13.91 -28.23
C THR A 99 6.55 13.30 -29.15
N ARG A 100 5.27 13.70 -29.06
CA ARG A 100 4.23 13.28 -30.02
C ARG A 100 4.51 13.77 -31.43
N GLU A 101 4.95 15.02 -31.59
CA GLU A 101 5.37 15.61 -32.86
C GLU A 101 6.52 14.81 -33.48
N LYS A 102 7.62 14.60 -32.74
CA LYS A 102 8.77 13.79 -33.17
C LYS A 102 8.40 12.35 -33.54
N LEU A 103 7.42 11.76 -32.85
CA LEU A 103 6.92 10.42 -33.13
C LEU A 103 6.14 10.39 -34.47
N MET A 104 5.24 11.34 -34.70
CA MET A 104 4.54 11.48 -36.00
C MET A 104 5.51 11.72 -37.16
N ASP A 105 6.58 12.49 -36.91
CA ASP A 105 7.69 12.77 -37.83
C ASP A 105 8.44 11.49 -38.24
N LEU A 106 8.71 10.60 -37.27
CA LEU A 106 9.35 9.30 -37.50
C LEU A 106 8.40 8.29 -38.17
N GLU A 107 7.12 8.30 -37.81
CA GLU A 107 6.08 7.52 -38.50
C GLU A 107 5.87 8.00 -39.95
N GLY A 108 6.07 9.29 -40.24
CA GLY A 108 6.14 9.83 -41.59
C GLY A 108 7.31 9.23 -42.37
N ARG A 109 8.54 9.42 -41.88
CA ARG A 109 9.77 8.90 -42.52
C ARG A 109 9.76 7.39 -42.72
N ASN A 110 9.21 6.62 -41.77
CA ASN A 110 9.07 5.17 -41.92
C ASN A 110 8.10 4.77 -43.05
N ARG A 111 7.01 5.53 -43.27
CA ARG A 111 6.10 5.31 -44.41
C ARG A 111 6.74 5.71 -45.75
N GLU A 112 7.53 6.78 -45.76
CA GLU A 112 8.31 7.19 -46.93
C GLU A 112 9.36 6.13 -47.31
N LEU A 113 10.11 5.62 -46.33
CA LEU A 113 11.10 4.55 -46.53
C LEU A 113 10.46 3.23 -46.97
N ALA A 114 9.30 2.85 -46.43
CA ALA A 114 8.55 1.69 -46.89
C ALA A 114 8.09 1.87 -48.36
N SER A 115 7.55 3.04 -48.70
CA SER A 115 7.14 3.35 -50.08
C SER A 115 8.31 3.30 -51.07
N ALA A 116 9.48 3.80 -50.67
CA ALA A 116 10.70 3.75 -51.48
C ALA A 116 11.26 2.32 -51.62
N LEU A 117 11.08 1.46 -50.62
CA LEU A 117 11.43 0.04 -50.69
C LEU A 117 10.51 -0.72 -51.66
N ASP A 118 9.21 -0.46 -51.62
CA ASP A 118 8.24 -1.04 -52.57
C ASP A 118 8.49 -0.55 -54.01
N GLU A 119 8.85 0.72 -54.20
CA GLU A 119 9.27 1.27 -55.50
C GLU A 119 10.59 0.64 -56.00
N ALA A 120 11.52 0.30 -55.10
CA ALA A 120 12.74 -0.42 -55.45
C ALA A 120 12.46 -1.89 -55.84
N ASN A 121 11.55 -2.56 -55.12
CA ASN A 121 11.14 -3.93 -55.40
C ASN A 121 10.45 -4.05 -56.77
N THR A 122 9.50 -3.18 -57.09
CA THR A 122 8.83 -3.17 -58.41
C THR A 122 9.81 -2.91 -59.57
N LYS A 123 10.86 -2.11 -59.37
CA LYS A 123 11.94 -1.93 -60.36
C LYS A 123 12.82 -3.17 -60.51
N LEU A 124 13.05 -3.94 -59.45
CA LEU A 124 13.71 -5.24 -59.54
C LEU A 124 12.86 -6.24 -60.35
N GLU A 125 11.56 -6.32 -60.10
CA GLU A 125 10.63 -7.14 -60.89
C GLU A 125 10.57 -6.74 -62.38
N GLU A 126 10.79 -5.47 -62.72
CA GLU A 126 10.97 -5.02 -64.11
C GLU A 126 12.31 -5.48 -64.69
N GLN A 127 13.42 -5.33 -63.96
CA GLN A 127 14.73 -5.78 -64.39
C GLN A 127 14.80 -7.31 -64.58
N GLU A 128 14.17 -8.10 -63.71
CA GLU A 128 14.07 -9.55 -63.87
C GLU A 128 13.24 -9.93 -65.11
N ARG A 129 12.15 -9.22 -65.41
CA ARG A 129 11.38 -9.40 -66.65
C ARG A 129 12.24 -9.13 -67.90
N TYR A 130 13.05 -8.07 -67.90
CA TYR A 130 14.00 -7.82 -69.00
C TYR A 130 15.05 -8.93 -69.11
N ILE A 131 15.66 -9.36 -68.00
CA ILE A 131 16.64 -10.47 -67.97
C ILE A 131 16.03 -11.77 -68.51
N CYS A 132 14.76 -12.05 -68.23
CA CYS A 132 14.03 -13.19 -68.78
C CYS A 132 13.82 -13.06 -70.29
N SER A 133 13.38 -11.91 -70.81
CA SER A 133 13.23 -11.71 -72.26
C SER A 133 14.56 -11.84 -73.01
N TYR A 134 15.67 -11.29 -72.49
CA TYR A 134 16.99 -11.46 -73.08
C TYR A 134 17.48 -12.92 -73.03
N LYS A 135 17.16 -13.68 -71.97
CA LYS A 135 17.43 -15.14 -71.93
C LYS A 135 16.66 -15.90 -73.01
N GLU A 136 15.46 -15.48 -73.37
CA GLU A 136 14.67 -16.10 -74.45
C GLU A 136 15.18 -15.69 -75.84
N GLU A 137 15.55 -14.43 -76.04
CA GLU A 137 16.21 -13.97 -77.27
C GLU A 137 17.55 -14.69 -77.51
N ILE A 138 18.37 -14.85 -76.47
CA ILE A 138 19.62 -15.63 -76.52
C ILE A 138 19.35 -17.10 -76.87
N LYS A 139 18.27 -17.72 -76.37
CA LYS A 139 17.87 -19.08 -76.81
C LYS A 139 17.49 -19.12 -78.30
N GLY A 140 16.74 -18.13 -78.78
CA GLY A 140 16.37 -18.00 -80.19
C GLY A 140 17.59 -17.84 -81.11
N LEU A 141 18.51 -16.95 -80.76
CA LEU A 141 19.76 -16.71 -81.49
C LEU A 141 20.66 -17.96 -81.52
N ASN A 142 20.74 -18.72 -80.42
CA ASN A 142 21.46 -20.00 -80.40
C ASN A 142 20.81 -21.06 -81.32
N GLY A 143 19.47 -21.09 -81.44
CA GLY A 143 18.77 -21.95 -82.40
C GLY A 143 19.09 -21.60 -83.86
N LEU A 144 19.21 -20.30 -84.17
CA LEU A 144 19.65 -19.81 -85.48
C LEU A 144 21.13 -20.13 -85.74
N LEU A 145 22.00 -20.02 -84.73
CA LEU A 145 23.42 -20.39 -84.84
C LEU A 145 23.58 -21.88 -85.16
N ILE A 146 22.87 -22.77 -84.44
CA ILE A 146 22.92 -24.23 -84.64
C ILE A 146 22.43 -24.61 -86.05
N THR A 147 21.39 -23.94 -86.56
CA THR A 147 20.86 -24.22 -87.92
C THR A 147 21.79 -23.71 -89.03
N PHE A 148 22.42 -22.54 -88.88
CA PHE A 148 23.48 -22.06 -89.78
C PHE A 148 24.73 -22.96 -89.75
N GLN A 149 25.15 -23.40 -88.57
CA GLN A 149 26.30 -24.29 -88.40
C GLN A 149 26.08 -25.62 -89.13
N LYS A 150 24.85 -26.16 -89.07
CA LYS A 150 24.45 -27.39 -89.77
C LYS A 150 24.47 -27.23 -91.30
N GLN A 151 24.11 -26.05 -91.83
CA GLN A 151 24.22 -25.75 -93.27
C GLN A 151 25.68 -25.60 -93.75
N CYS A 152 26.60 -25.21 -92.86
CA CYS A 152 28.02 -25.08 -93.21
C CYS A 152 28.78 -26.43 -93.30
N SER A 153 28.31 -27.48 -92.63
CA SER A 153 28.95 -28.81 -92.64
C SER A 153 28.84 -29.55 -93.98
N ASP A 154 27.67 -29.50 -94.64
CA ASP A 154 27.35 -30.37 -95.78
C ASP A 154 28.13 -30.05 -97.06
N ALA A 155 28.69 -28.84 -97.16
CA ALA A 155 29.51 -28.43 -98.31
C ALA A 155 30.96 -28.95 -98.25
N LYS A 156 31.48 -29.32 -97.06
CA LYS A 156 32.93 -29.52 -96.84
C LYS A 156 33.38 -30.98 -96.80
N LEU A 157 32.47 -31.92 -96.51
CA LEU A 157 32.78 -33.35 -96.33
C LEU A 157 32.73 -34.17 -97.64
N ARG A 158 33.49 -33.75 -98.66
CA ARG A 158 33.64 -34.53 -99.91
C ARG A 158 35.09 -34.73 -100.40
N ALA A 159 36.10 -34.28 -99.66
CA ALA A 159 37.49 -34.22 -100.14
C ALA A 159 38.54 -35.02 -99.35
N GLN A 160 38.31 -35.40 -98.08
CA GLN A 160 39.42 -35.87 -97.23
C GLN A 160 39.00 -36.89 -96.16
N ALA A 161 38.86 -38.15 -96.55
CA ALA A 161 38.63 -39.29 -95.66
C ALA A 161 39.79 -40.31 -95.73
N SER A 162 39.85 -41.22 -94.74
CA SER A 162 40.77 -42.38 -94.65
C SER A 162 42.12 -42.19 -93.92
N LYS A 163 42.09 -41.71 -92.65
CA LYS A 163 43.08 -42.14 -91.63
C LYS A 163 42.70 -41.99 -90.15
N GLU A 164 41.87 -41.03 -89.77
CA GLU A 164 41.59 -40.71 -88.33
C GLU A 164 40.54 -41.60 -87.62
N VAL A 165 39.86 -42.51 -88.30
CA VAL A 165 38.62 -43.14 -87.78
C VAL A 165 38.85 -44.00 -86.51
N ARG A 166 40.02 -44.65 -86.36
CA ARG A 166 40.21 -45.69 -85.33
C ARG A 166 40.35 -45.15 -83.91
N GLN A 167 41.03 -44.01 -83.71
CA GLN A 167 41.31 -43.49 -82.36
C GLN A 167 40.14 -42.73 -81.72
N ARG A 168 39.13 -42.31 -82.49
CA ARG A 168 37.97 -41.58 -81.95
C ARG A 168 36.91 -42.49 -81.30
N GLY A 169 36.82 -43.76 -81.70
CA GLY A 169 35.80 -44.69 -81.19
C GLY A 169 35.96 -45.01 -79.70
N GLU A 170 37.16 -45.37 -79.27
CA GLU A 170 37.47 -45.77 -77.88
C GLU A 170 37.33 -44.60 -76.88
N MET A 171 37.52 -43.36 -77.35
CA MET A 171 37.34 -42.15 -76.53
C MET A 171 35.86 -41.76 -76.41
N LEU A 172 35.07 -41.91 -77.48
CA LEU A 172 33.64 -41.62 -77.48
C LEU A 172 32.86 -42.52 -76.52
N GLN A 173 33.17 -43.81 -76.47
CA GLN A 173 32.46 -44.75 -75.59
C GLN A 173 32.61 -44.37 -74.10
N LYS A 174 33.81 -44.00 -73.64
CA LYS A 174 34.03 -43.57 -72.26
C LYS A 174 33.24 -42.31 -71.89
N LEU A 175 33.18 -41.33 -72.79
CA LEU A 175 32.44 -40.09 -72.56
C LEU A 175 30.92 -40.31 -72.52
N GLU A 176 30.40 -41.29 -73.27
CA GLU A 176 28.98 -41.67 -73.20
C GLU A 176 28.66 -42.45 -71.92
N GLU A 177 29.59 -43.28 -71.43
CA GLU A 177 29.50 -43.98 -70.14
C GLU A 177 29.55 -43.00 -68.94
N GLU A 178 30.51 -42.07 -68.92
CA GLU A 178 30.63 -41.02 -67.90
C GLU A 178 29.39 -40.09 -67.87
N LYS A 179 28.87 -39.72 -69.03
CA LYS A 179 27.62 -38.94 -69.17
C LYS A 179 26.42 -39.67 -68.58
N MET A 180 26.27 -40.98 -68.84
CA MET A 180 25.18 -41.80 -68.32
C MET A 180 25.17 -41.81 -66.79
N ASP A 181 26.36 -41.90 -66.17
CA ASP A 181 26.52 -41.91 -64.72
C ASP A 181 26.16 -40.53 -64.11
N VAL A 182 26.57 -39.44 -64.75
CA VAL A 182 26.17 -38.07 -64.35
C VAL A 182 24.65 -37.86 -64.48
N GLU A 183 24.01 -38.29 -65.57
CA GLU A 183 22.55 -38.20 -65.75
C GLU A 183 21.79 -38.99 -64.65
N ASN A 184 22.31 -40.14 -64.23
CA ASN A 184 21.73 -40.93 -63.15
C ASN A 184 21.91 -40.27 -61.77
N GLN A 185 23.08 -39.71 -61.46
CA GLN A 185 23.30 -38.94 -60.22
C GLN A 185 22.39 -37.71 -60.14
N LEU A 186 22.20 -37.01 -61.27
CA LEU A 186 21.38 -35.80 -61.35
C LEU A 186 19.88 -36.11 -61.19
N LYS A 187 19.40 -37.24 -61.74
CA LYS A 187 18.06 -37.79 -61.44
C LYS A 187 17.88 -38.10 -59.95
N TRP A 188 18.85 -38.79 -59.33
CA TRP A 188 18.74 -39.12 -57.91
C TRP A 188 18.70 -37.88 -57.02
N LYS A 189 19.45 -36.83 -57.38
CA LYS A 189 19.39 -35.54 -56.68
C LYS A 189 18.07 -34.78 -56.90
N MET A 190 17.49 -34.81 -58.10
CA MET A 190 16.13 -34.28 -58.34
C MET A 190 15.09 -34.91 -57.40
N GLU A 191 15.08 -36.25 -57.28
CA GLU A 191 14.11 -36.92 -56.41
C GLU A 191 14.37 -36.66 -54.91
N GLN A 192 15.64 -36.50 -54.49
CA GLN A 192 15.96 -36.02 -53.13
C GLN A 192 15.40 -34.62 -52.85
N PHE A 193 15.55 -33.66 -53.77
CA PHE A 193 15.00 -32.31 -53.59
C PHE A 193 13.47 -32.33 -53.51
N LYS A 194 12.81 -33.09 -54.38
CA LYS A 194 11.36 -33.26 -54.36
C LYS A 194 10.84 -33.85 -53.04
N HIS A 195 11.51 -34.85 -52.48
CA HIS A 195 11.15 -35.38 -51.14
C HIS A 195 11.39 -34.37 -50.01
N LEU A 196 12.36 -33.47 -50.13
CA LEU A 196 12.55 -32.37 -49.17
C LEU A 196 11.46 -31.30 -49.30
N GLU A 197 11.01 -30.96 -50.51
CA GLU A 197 9.86 -30.08 -50.74
C GLU A 197 8.56 -30.70 -50.19
N GLU A 198 8.32 -32.00 -50.45
CA GLU A 198 7.19 -32.77 -49.91
C GLU A 198 7.21 -32.85 -48.37
N ALA A 199 8.40 -32.90 -47.74
CA ALA A 199 8.55 -32.88 -46.28
C ALA A 199 8.33 -31.47 -45.70
N HIS A 200 8.90 -30.43 -46.32
CA HIS A 200 8.73 -29.04 -45.91
C HIS A 200 7.26 -28.60 -46.01
N GLY A 201 6.54 -28.99 -47.07
CA GLY A 201 5.11 -28.73 -47.22
C GLY A 201 4.27 -29.32 -46.09
N LYS A 202 4.51 -30.59 -45.73
CA LYS A 202 3.84 -31.25 -44.59
C LYS A 202 4.10 -30.53 -43.27
N LEU A 203 5.36 -30.22 -42.98
CA LEU A 203 5.76 -29.49 -41.76
C LEU A 203 5.09 -28.11 -41.68
N GLN A 204 4.98 -27.41 -42.81
CA GLN A 204 4.33 -26.10 -42.88
C GLN A 204 2.81 -26.18 -42.63
N ASP A 205 2.14 -27.23 -43.10
CA ASP A 205 0.71 -27.43 -42.84
C ASP A 205 0.42 -27.98 -41.43
N GLU A 206 1.28 -28.84 -40.88
CA GLU A 206 1.23 -29.25 -39.46
C GLU A 206 1.36 -28.02 -38.54
N PHE A 207 2.32 -27.13 -38.81
CA PHE A 207 2.47 -25.86 -38.10
C PHE A 207 1.24 -24.95 -38.27
N ARG A 208 0.61 -24.94 -39.45
CA ARG A 208 -0.63 -24.20 -39.74
C ARG A 208 -1.84 -24.76 -38.98
N VAL A 209 -1.88 -26.05 -38.70
CA VAL A 209 -2.90 -26.71 -37.85
C VAL A 209 -2.64 -26.43 -36.38
N ALA A 210 -1.41 -26.64 -35.89
CA ALA A 210 -1.02 -26.35 -34.51
C ALA A 210 -1.31 -24.89 -34.11
N LYS A 211 -0.97 -23.93 -34.99
CA LYS A 211 -1.28 -22.50 -34.78
C LYS A 211 -2.78 -22.18 -34.67
N LYS A 212 -3.65 -22.98 -35.30
CA LYS A 212 -5.12 -22.84 -35.16
C LYS A 212 -5.63 -23.44 -33.85
N LEU A 213 -5.12 -24.61 -33.46
CA LEU A 213 -5.48 -25.28 -32.20
C LEU A 213 -5.08 -24.42 -31.01
N TRP A 214 -3.83 -23.94 -30.95
CA TRP A 214 -3.37 -23.02 -29.92
C TRP A 214 -4.17 -21.70 -29.89
N GLY A 215 -4.61 -21.22 -31.05
CA GLY A 215 -5.49 -20.05 -31.15
C GLY A 215 -6.87 -20.27 -30.51
N LEU A 216 -7.43 -21.48 -30.63
CA LEU A 216 -8.69 -21.90 -30.01
C LEU A 216 -8.52 -22.12 -28.50
N GLU A 217 -7.49 -22.86 -28.08
CA GLU A 217 -7.15 -23.11 -26.67
C GLU A 217 -6.91 -21.81 -25.90
N ARG A 218 -6.21 -20.84 -26.51
CA ARG A 218 -6.01 -19.52 -25.93
C ARG A 218 -7.33 -18.73 -25.82
N SER A 219 -8.27 -18.91 -26.76
CA SER A 219 -9.60 -18.29 -26.66
C SER A 219 -10.38 -18.87 -25.49
N THR A 220 -10.50 -20.20 -25.41
CA THR A 220 -11.28 -20.87 -24.34
C THR A 220 -10.66 -20.65 -22.96
N LEU A 221 -9.33 -20.48 -22.86
CA LEU A 221 -8.67 -20.07 -21.63
C LEU A 221 -9.06 -18.63 -21.23
N VAL A 222 -9.09 -17.68 -22.17
CA VAL A 222 -9.52 -16.29 -21.92
C VAL A 222 -11.00 -16.24 -21.53
N ASP A 223 -11.88 -16.97 -22.22
CA ASP A 223 -13.30 -17.08 -21.89
C ASP A 223 -13.51 -17.66 -20.47
N LYS A 224 -12.67 -18.63 -20.07
CA LYS A 224 -12.70 -19.22 -18.73
C LYS A 224 -12.11 -18.31 -17.65
N ILE A 225 -11.09 -17.52 -17.96
CA ILE A 225 -10.58 -16.47 -17.08
C ILE A 225 -11.65 -15.40 -16.86
N GLN A 226 -12.30 -14.93 -17.92
CA GLN A 226 -13.34 -13.90 -17.83
C GLN A 226 -14.55 -14.37 -17.01
N THR A 227 -14.97 -15.62 -17.16
CA THR A 227 -16.07 -16.19 -16.35
C THR A 227 -15.68 -16.38 -14.88
N LEU A 228 -14.46 -16.88 -14.60
CA LEU A 228 -13.93 -16.97 -13.22
C LEU A 228 -13.82 -15.58 -12.55
N GLN A 229 -13.38 -14.57 -13.31
CA GLN A 229 -13.27 -13.20 -12.82
C GLN A 229 -14.65 -12.62 -12.48
N LEU A 230 -15.64 -12.75 -13.38
CA LEU A 230 -17.02 -12.35 -13.10
C LEU A 230 -17.62 -13.06 -11.87
N THR A 231 -17.32 -14.35 -11.65
CA THR A 231 -17.76 -15.03 -10.43
C THR A 231 -17.05 -14.51 -9.18
N THR A 232 -15.75 -14.20 -9.26
CA THR A 232 -14.96 -13.66 -8.15
C THR A 232 -15.44 -12.26 -7.76
N ASP A 233 -15.68 -11.39 -8.75
CA ASP A 233 -16.24 -10.05 -8.55
C ASP A 233 -17.63 -10.13 -7.89
N SER A 234 -18.48 -11.08 -8.32
CA SER A 234 -19.80 -11.29 -7.71
C SER A 234 -19.72 -11.80 -6.25
N GLN A 235 -18.73 -12.63 -5.94
CA GLN A 235 -18.47 -13.09 -4.57
C GLN A 235 -17.92 -11.96 -3.68
N ALA A 236 -17.06 -11.09 -4.21
CA ALA A 236 -16.54 -9.94 -3.48
C ALA A 236 -17.68 -8.99 -3.04
N VAL A 237 -18.66 -8.71 -3.92
CA VAL A 237 -19.85 -7.91 -3.60
C VAL A 237 -20.71 -8.58 -2.52
N VAL A 238 -20.88 -9.91 -2.56
CA VAL A 238 -21.62 -10.66 -1.52
C VAL A 238 -20.87 -10.63 -0.17
N ILE A 239 -19.54 -10.74 -0.18
CA ILE A 239 -18.72 -10.65 1.03
C ILE A 239 -18.78 -9.24 1.63
N GLU A 240 -18.79 -8.18 0.80
CA GLU A 240 -18.92 -6.79 1.27
C GLU A 240 -20.32 -6.51 1.84
N ASP A 241 -21.39 -6.99 1.21
CA ASP A 241 -22.76 -6.94 1.75
C ASP A 241 -22.88 -7.67 3.10
N LEU A 242 -22.36 -8.90 3.21
CA LEU A 242 -22.32 -9.66 4.45
C LEU A 242 -21.48 -8.96 5.54
N SER A 243 -20.35 -8.36 5.18
CA SER A 243 -19.51 -7.56 6.08
C SER A 243 -20.26 -6.32 6.59
N SER A 244 -21.01 -5.63 5.71
CA SER A 244 -21.85 -4.49 6.10
C SER A 244 -22.96 -4.91 7.07
N LYS A 245 -23.59 -6.06 6.84
CA LYS A 245 -24.63 -6.64 7.71
C LYS A 245 -24.06 -7.05 9.06
N LEU A 246 -22.92 -7.72 9.10
CA LEU A 246 -22.22 -8.06 10.34
C LEU A 246 -21.84 -6.81 11.13
N LYS A 247 -21.38 -5.75 10.46
CA LYS A 247 -21.07 -4.45 11.09
C LYS A 247 -22.32 -3.80 11.71
N MET A 248 -23.46 -3.82 11.01
CA MET A 248 -24.74 -3.34 11.57
C MET A 248 -25.20 -4.20 12.77
N CYS A 249 -25.10 -5.53 12.69
CA CYS A 249 -25.42 -6.42 13.81
C CYS A 249 -24.53 -6.15 15.03
N ASN A 250 -23.22 -5.95 14.83
CA ASN A 250 -22.28 -5.62 15.92
C ASN A 250 -22.58 -4.24 16.54
N GLN A 251 -22.99 -3.26 15.74
CA GLN A 251 -23.44 -1.95 16.23
C GLN A 251 -24.73 -2.05 17.05
N ALA A 252 -25.71 -2.83 16.59
CA ALA A 252 -26.95 -3.09 17.32
C ALA A 252 -26.69 -3.84 18.64
N LEU A 253 -25.80 -4.85 18.63
CA LEU A 253 -25.39 -5.58 19.83
C LEU A 253 -24.66 -4.67 20.83
N ALA A 254 -23.77 -3.79 20.37
CA ALA A 254 -23.09 -2.83 21.23
C ALA A 254 -24.06 -1.80 21.85
N HIS A 255 -25.09 -1.38 21.10
CA HIS A 255 -26.18 -0.56 21.63
C HIS A 255 -26.96 -1.30 22.72
N GLU A 256 -27.38 -2.54 22.45
CA GLU A 256 -28.17 -3.33 23.40
C GLU A 256 -27.37 -3.73 24.65
N GLU A 257 -26.06 -4.00 24.54
CA GLU A 257 -25.24 -4.25 25.72
C GLU A 257 -24.98 -2.96 26.53
N SER A 258 -24.91 -1.80 25.87
CA SER A 258 -24.84 -0.50 26.55
C SER A 258 -26.16 -0.19 27.27
N ARG A 259 -27.30 -0.50 26.65
CA ARG A 259 -28.65 -0.41 27.26
C ARG A 259 -28.79 -1.37 28.44
N ARG A 260 -28.26 -2.61 28.33
CA ARG A 260 -28.19 -3.59 29.42
C ARG A 260 -27.39 -3.04 30.61
N LYS A 261 -26.20 -2.48 30.36
CA LYS A 261 -25.33 -1.88 31.39
C LYS A 261 -25.97 -0.67 32.07
N LEU A 262 -26.73 0.16 31.34
CA LEU A 262 -27.53 1.25 31.93
C LEU A 262 -28.62 0.71 32.87
N LEU A 263 -29.41 -0.27 32.42
CA LEU A 263 -30.47 -0.85 33.25
C LEU A 263 -29.91 -1.60 34.47
N GLU A 264 -28.77 -2.26 34.33
CA GLU A 264 -28.05 -2.91 35.43
C GLU A 264 -27.64 -1.88 36.50
N VAL A 265 -27.09 -0.73 36.12
CA VAL A 265 -26.78 0.39 37.03
C VAL A 265 -28.04 0.92 37.70
N GLN A 266 -29.11 1.20 36.96
CA GLN A 266 -30.38 1.70 37.52
C GLN A 266 -31.04 0.70 38.51
N ILE A 267 -30.86 -0.60 38.29
CA ILE A 267 -31.30 -1.65 39.23
C ILE A 267 -30.43 -1.65 40.50
N PHE A 268 -29.12 -1.42 40.40
CA PHE A 268 -28.27 -1.26 41.59
C PHE A 268 -28.56 0.03 42.37
N GLU A 269 -28.81 1.14 41.68
CA GLU A 269 -29.15 2.44 42.28
C GLU A 269 -30.51 2.38 43.00
N SER A 270 -31.56 1.89 42.32
CA SER A 270 -32.88 1.72 42.93
C SER A 270 -32.85 0.72 44.09
N LYS A 271 -32.06 -0.37 43.99
CA LYS A 271 -31.83 -1.27 45.12
C LYS A 271 -31.16 -0.55 46.29
N ALA A 272 -30.11 0.24 46.06
CA ALA A 272 -29.43 0.99 47.13
C ALA A 272 -30.37 2.01 47.80
N LEU A 273 -31.26 2.65 47.04
CA LEU A 273 -32.32 3.51 47.58
C LEU A 273 -33.32 2.73 48.45
N TYR A 274 -33.72 1.52 48.05
CA TYR A 274 -34.56 0.66 48.88
C TYR A 274 -33.84 0.15 50.14
N ASP A 275 -32.57 -0.26 50.05
CA ASP A 275 -31.76 -0.71 51.19
C ASP A 275 -31.54 0.45 52.20
N ASN A 276 -31.37 1.69 51.72
CA ASN A 276 -31.32 2.90 52.55
C ASN A 276 -32.68 3.20 53.21
N MET A 277 -33.78 3.25 52.44
CA MET A 277 -35.13 3.47 52.98
C MET A 277 -35.54 2.39 54.00
N PHE A 278 -35.12 1.14 53.79
CA PHE A 278 -35.34 0.05 54.74
C PHE A 278 -34.54 0.26 56.04
N SER A 279 -33.30 0.76 55.93
CA SER A 279 -32.47 1.10 57.08
C SER A 279 -33.05 2.27 57.89
N GLU A 280 -33.52 3.33 57.22
CA GLU A 280 -34.24 4.44 57.86
C GLU A 280 -35.55 3.98 58.52
N TYR A 281 -36.28 3.04 57.90
CA TYR A 281 -37.50 2.47 58.47
C TYR A 281 -37.21 1.65 59.74
N GLU A 282 -36.19 0.79 59.75
CA GLU A 282 -35.80 0.03 60.95
C GLU A 282 -35.17 0.92 62.05
N GLU A 283 -34.48 2.01 61.70
CA GLU A 283 -34.07 3.02 62.71
C GLU A 283 -35.30 3.75 63.29
N ALA A 284 -36.20 4.26 62.44
CA ALA A 284 -37.43 4.92 62.88
C ALA A 284 -38.27 4.00 63.78
N ARG A 285 -38.44 2.73 63.38
CA ARG A 285 -39.06 1.67 64.18
C ARG A 285 -38.35 1.48 65.52
N SER A 286 -37.03 1.35 65.52
CA SER A 286 -36.23 1.20 66.75
C SER A 286 -36.43 2.38 67.71
N THR A 287 -36.51 3.62 67.20
CA THR A 287 -36.82 4.79 68.05
C THR A 287 -38.25 4.76 68.59
N ILE A 288 -39.24 4.30 67.81
CA ILE A 288 -40.63 4.15 68.25
C ILE A 288 -40.75 3.06 69.33
N GLU A 289 -40.07 1.92 69.17
CA GLU A 289 -40.02 0.84 70.16
C GLU A 289 -39.35 1.33 71.46
N ALA A 290 -38.22 2.06 71.38
CA ALA A 290 -37.55 2.65 72.53
C ALA A 290 -38.39 3.74 73.25
N LEU A 291 -39.06 4.62 72.50
CA LEU A 291 -39.99 5.62 73.06
C LEU A 291 -41.22 4.98 73.71
N THR A 292 -41.71 3.86 73.15
CA THR A 292 -42.83 3.09 73.72
C THR A 292 -42.41 2.41 75.02
N ALA A 293 -41.23 1.78 75.07
CA ALA A 293 -40.68 1.22 76.31
C ALA A 293 -40.51 2.29 77.39
N LYS A 294 -39.93 3.45 77.06
CA LYS A 294 -39.79 4.58 77.99
C LYS A 294 -41.14 5.12 78.50
N ARG A 295 -42.14 5.25 77.61
CA ARG A 295 -43.51 5.63 77.98
C ARG A 295 -44.08 4.65 79.00
N ASP A 296 -43.84 3.35 78.83
CA ASP A 296 -44.41 2.33 79.70
C ASP A 296 -43.66 2.24 81.05
N GLU A 297 -42.36 2.49 81.09
CA GLU A 297 -41.62 2.75 82.33
C GLU A 297 -42.15 3.97 83.09
N GLU A 298 -42.40 5.09 82.40
CA GLU A 298 -43.00 6.29 82.99
C GLU A 298 -44.42 6.03 83.52
N ILE A 299 -45.24 5.28 82.78
CA ILE A 299 -46.59 4.86 83.22
C ILE A 299 -46.50 3.96 84.46
N VAL A 300 -45.57 3.01 84.52
CA VAL A 300 -45.36 2.16 85.70
C VAL A 300 -44.90 3.00 86.90
N SER A 301 -43.94 3.90 86.71
CA SER A 301 -43.47 4.84 87.74
C SER A 301 -44.59 5.73 88.27
N LEU A 302 -45.42 6.29 87.39
CA LEU A 302 -46.59 7.09 87.76
C LEU A 302 -47.66 6.28 88.48
N ARG A 303 -47.91 5.02 88.08
CA ARG A 303 -48.82 4.10 88.79
C ARG A 303 -48.33 3.78 90.20
N ILE A 304 -47.03 3.55 90.39
CA ILE A 304 -46.41 3.34 91.70
C ILE A 304 -46.49 4.62 92.56
N SER A 305 -46.23 5.80 91.98
CA SER A 305 -46.38 7.09 92.66
C SER A 305 -47.84 7.38 93.06
N LEU A 306 -48.81 7.02 92.22
CA LEU A 306 -50.23 7.16 92.52
C LEU A 306 -50.69 6.17 93.60
N ALA A 307 -50.23 4.93 93.57
CA ALA A 307 -50.51 3.92 94.60
C ALA A 307 -49.96 4.36 95.97
N THR A 308 -48.71 4.81 96.03
CA THR A 308 -48.09 5.30 97.28
C THR A 308 -48.72 6.61 97.78
N LYS A 309 -49.20 7.49 96.90
CA LYS A 309 -50.05 8.62 97.31
C LYS A 309 -51.42 8.17 97.82
N SER A 310 -52.02 7.12 97.26
CA SER A 310 -53.30 6.58 97.73
C SER A 310 -53.18 5.91 99.10
N THR A 311 -52.07 5.20 99.40
CA THR A 311 -51.82 4.69 100.76
C THR A 311 -51.58 5.83 101.75
N LEU A 312 -50.78 6.84 101.38
CA LEU A 312 -50.60 8.04 102.22
C LEU A 312 -51.90 8.81 102.47
N ILE A 313 -52.79 8.91 101.48
CA ILE A 313 -54.12 9.51 101.67
C ILE A 313 -54.93 8.69 102.67
N LYS A 314 -54.97 7.36 102.56
CA LYS A 314 -55.67 6.49 103.52
C LYS A 314 -55.07 6.54 104.93
N GLU A 315 -53.75 6.66 105.05
CA GLU A 315 -53.06 6.89 106.32
C GLU A 315 -53.41 8.26 106.91
N MET A 316 -53.54 9.29 106.07
CA MET A 316 -53.97 10.63 106.49
C MET A 316 -55.47 10.70 106.81
N GLU A 317 -56.33 9.95 106.11
CA GLU A 317 -57.76 9.80 106.41
C GLU A 317 -57.95 9.08 107.75
N PHE A 318 -57.28 7.94 107.94
CA PHE A 318 -57.28 7.21 109.22
C PHE A 318 -56.75 8.10 110.35
N LYS A 319 -55.65 8.81 110.12
CA LYS A 319 -55.07 9.72 111.12
C LYS A 319 -55.92 10.97 111.35
N SER A 320 -56.66 11.46 110.35
CA SER A 320 -57.62 12.55 110.52
C SER A 320 -58.82 12.07 111.32
N ALA A 321 -59.39 10.90 111.02
CA ALA A 321 -60.46 10.30 111.80
C ALA A 321 -60.02 10.03 113.25
N TYR A 322 -58.78 9.55 113.46
CA TYR A 322 -58.20 9.40 114.79
C TYR A 322 -58.01 10.74 115.51
N LEU A 323 -57.47 11.78 114.83
CA LEU A 323 -57.32 13.13 115.39
C LEU A 323 -58.66 13.87 115.57
N GLU A 324 -59.71 13.45 114.89
CA GLU A 324 -61.06 14.01 114.99
C GLU A 324 -61.87 13.31 116.09
N GLN A 325 -61.66 11.99 116.29
CA GLN A 325 -62.03 11.29 117.51
C GLN A 325 -61.27 11.87 118.71
N GLU A 326 -59.95 12.03 118.63
CA GLU A 326 -59.13 12.66 119.67
C GLU A 326 -59.56 14.12 119.90
N ASN A 327 -60.02 14.86 118.89
CA ASN A 327 -60.64 16.18 119.10
C ASN A 327 -62.03 16.11 119.75
N GLN A 328 -62.82 15.07 119.53
CA GLN A 328 -64.12 14.89 120.21
C GLN A 328 -63.91 14.46 121.66
N GLU A 329 -62.96 13.57 121.91
CA GLU A 329 -62.49 13.18 123.24
C GLU A 329 -61.87 14.39 123.94
N LEU A 330 -60.99 15.17 123.29
CA LEU A 330 -60.44 16.42 123.83
C LEU A 330 -61.48 17.54 123.94
N GLN A 331 -62.54 17.61 123.14
CA GLN A 331 -63.66 18.55 123.36
C GLN A 331 -64.56 18.11 124.51
N THR A 332 -64.59 16.82 124.83
CA THR A 332 -65.27 16.27 126.00
C THR A 332 -64.42 16.54 127.23
N SER A 333 -63.13 16.18 127.19
CA SER A 333 -62.14 16.52 128.22
C SER A 333 -61.93 18.02 128.40
N LEU A 334 -62.09 18.87 127.37
CA LEU A 334 -62.03 20.33 127.50
C LEU A 334 -63.27 20.86 128.20
N ARG A 335 -64.44 20.23 128.01
CA ARG A 335 -65.66 20.53 128.76
C ARG A 335 -65.48 20.15 130.22
N GLU A 336 -65.02 18.92 130.46
CA GLU A 336 -64.68 18.40 131.78
C GLU A 336 -63.55 19.21 132.45
N TYR A 337 -62.59 19.75 131.70
CA TYR A 337 -61.50 20.60 132.19
C TYR A 337 -61.95 22.04 132.46
N GLN A 338 -62.80 22.61 131.61
CA GLN A 338 -63.53 23.87 131.89
C GLN A 338 -64.39 23.75 133.15
N ASP A 339 -64.94 22.56 133.43
CA ASP A 339 -65.65 22.23 134.66
C ASP A 339 -64.73 21.86 135.85
N ALA A 340 -63.43 21.58 135.65
CA ALA A 340 -62.53 21.01 136.67
C ALA A 340 -61.41 21.93 137.20
N GLN A 341 -60.76 22.78 136.39
CA GLN A 341 -59.74 23.75 136.85
C GLN A 341 -59.44 24.81 135.76
N ALA A 342 -59.16 26.09 136.03
CA ALA A 342 -58.87 26.83 137.27
C ALA A 342 -57.48 26.59 137.93
N ILE A 343 -56.38 26.49 137.16
CA ILE A 343 -55.01 26.99 137.50
C ILE A 343 -54.02 26.88 136.31
N GLU A 344 -53.24 27.96 136.10
CA GLU A 344 -51.93 28.19 135.44
C GLU A 344 -51.37 27.41 134.20
N VAL A 345 -50.99 28.19 133.15
CA VAL A 345 -49.62 28.41 132.56
C VAL A 345 -48.71 27.16 132.34
N ASP A 346 -48.09 26.87 131.16
CA ASP A 346 -47.13 27.72 130.40
C ASP A 346 -46.92 27.32 128.91
N THR A 347 -46.08 28.07 128.17
CA THR A 347 -45.90 28.04 126.70
C THR A 347 -44.44 27.90 126.22
N VAL A 348 -43.98 26.67 125.88
CA VAL A 348 -42.57 26.44 125.44
C VAL A 348 -42.41 25.56 124.17
N SER A 349 -43.43 24.83 123.72
CA SER A 349 -43.26 23.76 122.71
C SER A 349 -43.07 24.23 121.24
N SER A 350 -43.52 25.43 120.88
CA SER A 350 -43.69 25.86 119.48
C SER A 350 -42.38 26.13 118.70
N LEU A 351 -41.33 26.59 119.39
CA LEU A 351 -40.11 27.12 118.75
C LEU A 351 -39.22 26.01 118.14
N LYS A 352 -39.28 24.79 118.69
CA LYS A 352 -38.49 23.62 118.22
C LYS A 352 -38.93 23.14 116.84
N THR A 353 -40.22 23.21 116.54
CA THR A 353 -40.83 22.70 115.30
C THR A 353 -40.45 23.54 114.08
N LEU A 354 -40.37 24.87 114.23
CA LEU A 354 -39.99 25.78 113.15
C LEU A 354 -38.53 25.58 112.72
N ARG A 355 -37.62 25.41 113.70
CA ARG A 355 -36.17 25.23 113.48
C ARG A 355 -35.80 23.94 112.75
N ASN A 356 -36.68 22.93 112.77
CA ASN A 356 -36.52 21.70 111.98
C ASN A 356 -36.98 21.87 110.53
N LYS A 357 -38.02 22.68 110.25
CA LYS A 357 -38.51 22.91 108.88
C LYS A 357 -37.48 23.64 108.00
N PHE A 358 -36.80 24.67 108.53
CA PHE A 358 -35.74 25.37 107.79
C PHE A 358 -34.59 24.43 107.38
N ARG A 359 -34.14 23.55 108.27
CA ARG A 359 -33.04 22.61 108.00
C ARG A 359 -33.38 21.59 106.91
N ALA A 360 -34.65 21.20 106.79
CA ALA A 360 -35.11 20.34 105.70
C ALA A 360 -35.05 21.06 104.33
N LEU A 361 -35.35 22.37 104.29
CA LEU A 361 -35.29 23.18 103.07
C LEU A 361 -33.85 23.37 102.57
N GLU A 362 -32.89 23.62 103.48
CA GLU A 362 -31.45 23.70 103.14
C GLU A 362 -30.95 22.40 102.48
N HIS A 363 -31.34 21.23 103.02
CA HIS A 363 -30.98 19.94 102.43
C HIS A 363 -31.59 19.70 101.04
N ALA A 364 -32.79 20.23 100.76
CA ALA A 364 -33.39 20.17 99.43
C ALA A 364 -32.61 21.04 98.43
N HIS A 365 -32.31 22.29 98.78
CA HIS A 365 -31.55 23.21 97.93
C HIS A 365 -30.14 22.68 97.63
N ARG A 366 -29.47 22.04 98.61
CA ARG A 366 -28.16 21.41 98.42
C ARG A 366 -28.18 20.33 97.32
N ARG A 367 -29.17 19.43 97.35
CA ARG A 367 -29.35 18.37 96.33
C ARG A 367 -29.66 18.93 94.94
N CYS A 368 -30.38 20.05 94.85
CA CYS A 368 -30.62 20.73 93.57
C CYS A 368 -29.32 21.30 92.97
N ALA A 369 -28.48 21.94 93.79
CA ALA A 369 -27.18 22.45 93.35
C ALA A 369 -26.20 21.33 92.94
N GLU A 370 -26.21 20.20 93.67
CA GLU A 370 -25.43 19.00 93.33
C GLU A 370 -25.84 18.40 91.98
N LYS A 371 -27.16 18.31 91.69
CA LYS A 371 -27.66 17.85 90.39
C LYS A 371 -27.31 18.78 89.22
N LEU A 372 -27.37 20.11 89.43
CA LEU A 372 -27.00 21.07 88.40
C LEU A 372 -25.50 20.97 88.05
N LYS A 373 -24.62 20.83 89.04
CA LYS A 373 -23.18 20.60 88.80
C LYS A 373 -22.89 19.30 88.05
N ALA A 374 -23.64 18.23 88.31
CA ALA A 374 -23.48 16.98 87.56
C ALA A 374 -23.79 17.18 86.06
N LYS A 375 -24.86 17.91 85.72
CA LYS A 375 -25.19 18.25 84.32
C LYS A 375 -24.19 19.23 83.68
N GLU A 376 -23.64 20.17 84.44
CA GLU A 376 -22.58 21.05 83.94
C GLU A 376 -21.33 20.26 83.52
N ILE A 377 -20.93 19.25 84.30
CA ILE A 377 -19.79 18.38 83.97
C ILE A 377 -20.09 17.53 82.73
N GLU A 378 -21.29 16.97 82.62
CA GLU A 378 -21.75 16.18 81.46
C GLU A 378 -21.73 17.00 80.15
N TRP A 379 -22.14 18.27 80.19
CA TRP A 379 -22.08 19.16 79.03
C TRP A 379 -20.64 19.54 78.67
N ARG A 380 -19.78 19.78 79.66
CA ARG A 380 -18.35 20.03 79.44
C ARG A 380 -17.65 18.85 78.77
N THR A 381 -17.98 17.59 79.10
CA THR A 381 -17.38 16.43 78.41
C THR A 381 -17.89 16.23 77.00
N HIS A 382 -19.13 16.63 76.69
CA HIS A 382 -19.63 16.62 75.30
C HIS A 382 -18.95 17.66 74.42
N ILE A 383 -18.71 18.87 74.95
CA ILE A 383 -17.98 19.93 74.23
C ILE A 383 -16.55 19.46 73.88
N VAL A 384 -15.80 18.93 74.85
CA VAL A 384 -14.43 18.43 74.62
C VAL A 384 -14.39 17.26 73.62
N LYS A 385 -15.46 16.44 73.54
CA LYS A 385 -15.57 15.41 72.50
C LYS A 385 -15.75 16.03 71.11
N LEU A 386 -16.65 17.01 70.97
CA LEU A 386 -16.92 17.68 69.69
C LEU A 386 -15.72 18.50 69.20
N GLU A 387 -14.97 19.14 70.10
CA GLU A 387 -13.70 19.80 69.78
C GLU A 387 -12.70 18.79 69.16
N LYS A 388 -12.55 17.62 69.78
CA LYS A 388 -11.67 16.56 69.24
C LYS A 388 -12.18 15.95 67.93
N ASP A 389 -13.48 15.71 67.79
CA ASP A 389 -14.08 15.17 66.57
C ASP A 389 -13.93 16.17 65.39
N LEU A 390 -13.89 17.48 65.68
CA LEU A 390 -13.58 18.54 64.71
C LEU A 390 -12.09 18.57 64.33
N ASP A 391 -11.17 18.48 65.29
CA ASP A 391 -9.73 18.40 65.04
C ASP A 391 -9.36 17.17 64.17
N ASP A 392 -9.94 16.00 64.47
CA ASP A 392 -9.77 14.78 63.66
C ASP A 392 -10.29 14.96 62.22
N CYS A 393 -11.25 15.86 61.98
CA CYS A 393 -11.74 16.22 60.64
C CYS A 393 -10.82 17.24 59.94
N LEU A 394 -10.33 18.26 60.65
CA LEU A 394 -9.35 19.22 60.13
C LEU A 394 -8.04 18.52 59.74
N CYS A 395 -7.59 17.52 60.49
CA CYS A 395 -6.42 16.71 60.13
C CYS A 395 -6.64 15.93 58.82
N LYS A 396 -7.84 15.37 58.60
CA LYS A 396 -8.18 14.69 57.34
C LYS A 396 -8.23 15.66 56.16
N LEU A 397 -8.81 16.84 56.34
CA LEU A 397 -8.87 17.88 55.31
C LEU A 397 -7.47 18.33 54.88
N ASN A 398 -6.60 18.71 55.83
CA ASN A 398 -5.21 19.07 55.56
C ASN A 398 -4.42 17.94 54.84
N SER A 399 -4.73 16.67 55.12
CA SER A 399 -4.12 15.54 54.40
C SER A 399 -4.59 15.41 52.95
N LYS A 400 -5.81 15.85 52.64
CA LYS A 400 -6.36 15.90 51.29
C LYS A 400 -5.87 17.11 50.51
N ASP A 401 -5.76 18.27 51.14
CA ASP A 401 -5.15 19.45 50.54
C ASP A 401 -3.69 19.19 50.15
N LYS A 402 -2.94 18.43 50.96
CA LYS A 402 -1.60 17.98 50.58
C LYS A 402 -1.62 17.05 49.35
N GLN A 403 -2.53 16.06 49.31
CA GLN A 403 -2.65 15.17 48.14
C GLN A 403 -3.00 15.93 46.85
N LEU A 404 -3.80 17.00 46.95
CA LEU A 404 -4.07 17.89 45.81
C LEU A 404 -2.81 18.67 45.37
N LEU A 405 -2.02 19.18 46.32
CA LEU A 405 -0.76 19.88 46.03
C LEU A 405 0.28 18.95 45.36
N ASP A 406 0.44 17.74 45.90
CA ASP A 406 1.35 16.72 45.36
C ASP A 406 0.94 16.35 43.91
N LEU A 407 -0.36 16.13 43.64
CA LEU A 407 -0.90 15.87 42.29
C LEU A 407 -0.79 17.07 41.33
N GLN A 408 -0.91 18.31 41.82
CA GLN A 408 -0.73 19.50 40.98
C GLN A 408 0.72 19.63 40.51
N LEU A 409 1.69 19.32 41.37
CA LEU A 409 3.12 19.32 41.01
C LEU A 409 3.45 18.21 39.98
N GLU A 410 2.81 17.04 40.07
CA GLU A 410 2.92 16.00 39.04
C GLU A 410 2.32 16.45 37.70
N LEU A 411 1.20 17.17 37.70
CA LEU A 411 0.59 17.73 36.49
C LEU A 411 1.46 18.81 35.84
N GLU A 412 2.02 19.73 36.63
CA GLU A 412 2.95 20.77 36.16
C GLU A 412 4.26 20.14 35.60
N GLY A 413 4.73 19.05 36.20
CA GLY A 413 5.85 18.24 35.70
C GLY A 413 5.53 17.58 34.35
N CYS A 414 4.35 16.97 34.20
CA CYS A 414 3.90 16.37 32.94
C CYS A 414 3.73 17.42 31.82
N GLN A 415 3.20 18.60 32.14
CA GLN A 415 3.10 19.72 31.19
C GLN A 415 4.47 20.22 30.74
N SER A 416 5.45 20.28 31.66
CA SER A 416 6.83 20.64 31.34
C SER A 416 7.49 19.62 30.40
N LEU A 417 7.29 18.33 30.64
CA LEU A 417 7.81 17.26 29.77
C LEU A 417 7.19 17.30 28.36
N LEU A 418 5.89 17.56 28.27
CA LEU A 418 5.19 17.74 27.00
C LEU A 418 5.69 18.97 26.21
N MET A 419 6.06 20.05 26.89
CA MET A 419 6.65 21.23 26.26
C MET A 419 8.06 20.95 25.71
N GLN A 420 8.87 20.17 26.42
CA GLN A 420 10.18 19.71 25.92
C GLN A 420 10.00 18.86 24.66
N GLN A 421 9.10 17.88 24.67
CA GLN A 421 8.85 17.01 23.50
C GLN A 421 8.39 17.80 22.26
N LYS A 422 7.67 18.91 22.43
CA LYS A 422 7.34 19.82 21.31
C LYS A 422 8.57 20.51 20.74
N LEU A 423 9.46 21.02 21.59
CA LEU A 423 10.72 21.63 21.16
C LEU A 423 11.62 20.63 20.43
N ASP A 424 11.73 19.40 20.94
CA ASP A 424 12.52 18.33 20.31
C ASP A 424 12.00 17.99 18.90
N ILE A 425 10.67 17.94 18.73
CA ILE A 425 10.01 17.71 17.43
C ILE A 425 10.24 18.90 16.47
N GLU A 426 10.20 20.14 16.97
CA GLU A 426 10.45 21.34 16.17
C GLU A 426 11.92 21.43 15.74
N GLU A 427 12.88 21.09 16.61
CA GLU A 427 14.30 20.97 16.26
C GLU A 427 14.50 19.96 15.13
N ILE A 428 13.94 18.74 15.25
CA ILE A 428 13.98 17.70 14.21
C ILE A 428 13.41 18.22 12.87
N ALA A 429 12.28 18.94 12.89
CA ALA A 429 11.66 19.51 11.70
C ALA A 429 12.53 20.59 11.02
N THR A 430 13.23 21.43 11.80
CA THR A 430 14.17 22.42 11.24
C THR A 430 15.43 21.76 10.65
N VAL A 431 15.94 20.70 11.29
CA VAL A 431 17.09 19.92 10.78
C VAL A 431 16.74 19.22 9.46
N LEU A 432 15.57 18.58 9.36
CA LEU A 432 15.07 18.01 8.11
C LEU A 432 14.97 19.05 7.00
N SER A 433 14.34 20.20 7.28
CA SER A 433 14.22 21.31 6.33
C SER A 433 15.57 21.83 5.83
N LEU A 434 16.58 21.88 6.72
CA LEU A 434 17.94 22.27 6.38
C LEU A 434 18.62 21.23 5.47
N VAL A 435 18.49 19.94 5.78
CA VAL A 435 19.04 18.85 4.97
C VAL A 435 18.43 18.82 3.58
N GLU A 436 17.10 18.95 3.45
CA GLU A 436 16.42 19.05 2.15
C GLU A 436 16.96 20.23 1.31
N SER A 437 17.15 21.40 1.94
CA SER A 437 17.69 22.58 1.23
C SER A 437 19.12 22.35 0.72
N LYS A 438 19.97 21.69 1.51
CA LYS A 438 21.37 21.38 1.16
C LYS A 438 21.48 20.27 0.12
N PHE A 439 20.57 19.31 0.13
CA PHE A 439 20.45 18.30 -0.92
C PHE A 439 20.01 18.93 -2.25
N SER A 440 19.02 19.82 -2.22
CA SER A 440 18.55 20.56 -3.42
C SER A 440 19.65 21.45 -4.02
N GLU A 441 20.40 22.18 -3.19
CA GLU A 441 21.57 22.96 -3.60
C GLU A 441 22.64 22.09 -4.26
N SER A 442 22.95 20.92 -3.67
CA SER A 442 23.92 19.96 -4.20
C SER A 442 23.51 19.40 -5.56
N CYS A 443 22.22 19.08 -5.76
CA CYS A 443 21.68 18.63 -7.05
C CYS A 443 21.82 19.70 -8.14
N SER A 444 21.60 20.98 -7.82
CA SER A 444 21.78 22.09 -8.78
C SER A 444 23.23 22.25 -9.24
N ILE A 445 24.21 22.00 -8.36
CA ILE A 445 25.64 22.02 -8.72
C ILE A 445 25.97 20.89 -9.72
N ILE A 446 25.44 19.69 -9.50
CA ILE A 446 25.62 18.53 -10.40
C ILE A 446 25.02 18.81 -11.79
N GLU A 447 23.86 19.45 -11.86
CA GLU A 447 23.21 19.77 -13.13
C GLU A 447 23.96 20.83 -13.95
N ASN A 448 24.55 21.83 -13.28
CA ASN A 448 25.43 22.82 -13.92
C ASN A 448 26.72 22.19 -14.48
N LEU A 449 27.39 21.32 -13.72
CA LEU A 449 28.58 20.58 -14.18
C LEU A 449 28.28 19.70 -15.41
N LYS A 450 27.09 19.09 -15.45
CA LYS A 450 26.59 18.31 -16.59
C LYS A 450 26.38 19.18 -17.84
N LEU A 451 25.95 20.44 -17.66
CA LEU A 451 25.81 21.40 -18.75
C LEU A 451 27.18 21.83 -19.31
N GLU A 452 28.16 22.15 -18.46
CA GLU A 452 29.52 22.47 -18.89
C GLU A 452 30.16 21.33 -19.70
N MET A 453 30.00 20.08 -19.24
CA MET A 453 30.54 18.89 -19.93
C MET A 453 29.92 18.71 -21.34
N SER A 454 28.65 19.06 -21.52
CA SER A 454 27.99 19.05 -22.84
C SER A 454 28.58 20.10 -23.80
N GLN A 455 28.86 21.32 -23.29
CA GLN A 455 29.50 22.39 -24.08
C GLN A 455 30.94 22.01 -24.47
N HIS A 456 31.67 21.39 -23.55
CA HIS A 456 33.04 20.94 -23.78
C HIS A 456 33.12 19.88 -24.89
N THR A 457 32.09 19.05 -25.05
CA THR A 457 31.99 18.01 -26.08
C THR A 457 31.82 18.63 -27.48
N ALA A 458 31.04 19.71 -27.60
CA ALA A 458 30.82 20.39 -28.88
C ALA A 458 32.10 21.07 -29.43
N ILE A 459 32.97 21.57 -28.56
CA ILE A 459 34.20 22.29 -28.95
C ILE A 459 35.24 21.37 -29.62
N TYR A 460 35.28 20.08 -29.26
CA TYR A 460 36.23 19.12 -29.85
C TYR A 460 35.80 18.58 -31.21
N ALA A 461 34.49 18.51 -31.50
CA ALA A 461 34.00 18.07 -32.81
C ALA A 461 34.50 18.99 -33.95
N GLY A 462 34.36 20.31 -33.79
CA GLY A 462 34.77 21.30 -34.81
C GLY A 462 36.28 21.40 -35.09
N LYS A 463 37.13 20.67 -34.36
CA LYS A 463 38.57 20.55 -34.66
C LYS A 463 38.92 19.43 -35.64
N PHE A 464 38.02 18.47 -35.85
CA PHE A 464 38.29 17.29 -36.68
C PHE A 464 38.24 17.64 -38.18
N ASP A 465 37.23 18.41 -38.61
CA ASP A 465 37.00 18.77 -40.01
C ASP A 465 38.14 19.60 -40.64
N VAL A 466 38.85 20.38 -39.82
CA VAL A 466 39.95 21.27 -40.27
C VAL A 466 41.18 20.47 -40.74
N LEU A 467 41.39 19.26 -40.23
CA LEU A 467 42.57 18.44 -40.55
C LEU A 467 42.43 17.63 -41.85
N MET A 468 41.21 17.36 -42.32
CA MET A 468 40.97 16.63 -43.58
C MET A 468 41.24 17.48 -44.83
N GLY A 469 41.22 18.81 -44.72
CA GLY A 469 41.31 19.73 -45.87
C GLY A 469 42.71 19.96 -46.47
N GLN A 470 43.74 19.19 -46.10
CA GLN A 470 45.14 19.50 -46.42
C GLN A 470 45.92 18.44 -47.23
N SER A 471 45.33 17.29 -47.58
CA SER A 471 46.04 16.23 -48.32
C SER A 471 46.03 16.36 -49.85
N GLU A 472 45.19 17.21 -50.44
CA GLU A 472 45.03 17.33 -51.90
C GLU A 472 45.96 18.37 -52.55
N LYS A 473 47.27 18.08 -52.64
CA LYS A 473 48.21 18.84 -53.49
C LYS A 473 49.54 18.10 -53.74
N ASN A 474 49.63 17.32 -54.83
CA ASN A 474 50.88 17.07 -55.59
C ASN A 474 50.68 16.13 -56.81
N THR A 475 50.20 16.65 -57.94
CA THR A 475 49.92 15.82 -59.14
C THR A 475 50.29 16.52 -60.46
N ALA A 476 51.47 17.16 -60.54
CA ALA A 476 51.84 18.01 -61.69
C ALA A 476 53.35 18.06 -62.05
N LEU A 477 54.13 16.98 -61.82
CA LEU A 477 55.58 17.00 -62.10
C LEU A 477 56.17 15.66 -62.59
N ILE A 478 55.41 14.88 -63.37
CA ILE A 478 55.89 13.65 -64.02
C ILE A 478 55.55 13.67 -65.52
N GLN A 479 55.97 14.71 -66.24
CA GLN A 479 55.76 14.79 -67.69
C GLN A 479 56.82 15.63 -68.44
N ALA A 480 58.10 15.37 -68.19
CA ALA A 480 59.19 15.89 -69.02
C ALA A 480 60.33 14.86 -69.21
N GLN A 481 60.60 14.57 -70.48
CA GLN A 481 61.89 14.13 -71.05
C GLN A 481 62.57 12.88 -70.45
N ALA A 482 62.31 11.74 -71.09
CA ALA A 482 63.19 10.57 -71.02
C ALA A 482 64.30 10.62 -72.10
N GLY A 483 65.49 10.14 -71.75
CA GLY A 483 66.43 9.51 -72.69
C GLY A 483 67.56 10.35 -73.28
N THR A 484 68.74 10.36 -72.63
CA THR A 484 69.97 9.67 -73.11
C THR A 484 71.20 10.04 -72.27
N GLN A 485 71.83 9.06 -71.60
CA GLN A 485 73.23 8.65 -71.85
C GLN A 485 73.62 7.47 -70.95
N LYS A 486 73.16 6.26 -71.31
CA LYS A 486 73.39 5.04 -70.52
C LYS A 486 74.89 4.74 -70.38
N GLY A 487 75.39 4.79 -69.14
CA GLY A 487 76.76 4.40 -68.81
C GLY A 487 77.13 4.75 -67.38
N HIS A 488 76.91 6.00 -66.97
CA HIS A 488 77.17 6.43 -65.59
C HIS A 488 76.06 5.98 -64.61
N ASP A 489 74.83 5.83 -65.11
CA ASP A 489 73.61 5.53 -64.34
C ASP A 489 73.72 4.29 -63.46
N ALA A 490 74.45 3.25 -63.88
CA ALA A 490 74.46 1.96 -63.19
C ALA A 490 75.06 2.04 -61.78
N PHE A 491 76.15 2.80 -61.61
CA PHE A 491 76.83 2.96 -60.33
C PHE A 491 76.06 3.91 -59.40
N GLU A 492 75.63 5.07 -59.92
CA GLU A 492 74.81 6.00 -59.13
C GLU A 492 73.41 5.46 -58.80
N SER A 493 72.79 4.64 -59.66
CA SER A 493 71.52 3.98 -59.35
C SER A 493 71.67 3.06 -58.14
N LEU A 494 72.76 2.27 -58.07
CA LEU A 494 73.03 1.43 -56.92
C LEU A 494 73.35 2.25 -55.66
N GLN A 495 74.14 3.33 -55.76
CA GLN A 495 74.43 4.20 -54.62
C GLN A 495 73.18 4.93 -54.11
N ARG A 496 72.38 5.53 -55.00
CA ARG A 496 71.12 6.20 -54.62
C ARG A 496 70.10 5.19 -54.08
N ARG A 497 70.05 3.96 -54.58
CA ARG A 497 69.18 2.90 -54.05
C ARG A 497 69.65 2.41 -52.68
N ALA A 498 70.96 2.30 -52.43
CA ALA A 498 71.52 2.00 -51.11
C ALA A 498 71.15 3.11 -50.10
N ASN A 499 71.45 4.37 -50.42
CA ASN A 499 71.12 5.51 -49.57
C ASN A 499 69.59 5.64 -49.35
N TYR A 500 68.78 5.35 -50.37
CA TYR A 500 67.31 5.32 -50.23
C TYR A 500 66.87 4.22 -49.27
N LEU A 501 67.35 2.99 -49.44
CA LEU A 501 67.04 1.87 -48.54
C LEU A 501 67.52 2.14 -47.11
N GLU A 502 68.64 2.83 -46.92
CA GLU A 502 69.12 3.25 -45.59
C GLU A 502 68.23 4.33 -44.96
N THR A 503 67.79 5.35 -45.72
CA THR A 503 66.78 6.30 -45.21
C THR A 503 65.39 5.66 -44.99
N VAL A 504 65.04 4.61 -45.72
CA VAL A 504 63.81 3.83 -45.48
C VAL A 504 63.97 3.00 -44.20
N ALA A 505 65.12 2.34 -43.99
CA ALA A 505 65.41 1.60 -42.76
C ALA A 505 65.42 2.53 -41.52
N GLN A 506 66.01 3.72 -41.63
CA GLN A 506 65.96 4.74 -40.56
C GLN A 506 64.53 5.19 -40.28
N LYS A 507 63.70 5.41 -41.32
CA LYS A 507 62.26 5.72 -41.14
C LYS A 507 61.47 4.57 -40.52
N TYR A 508 61.76 3.33 -40.88
CA TYR A 508 61.15 2.16 -40.23
C TYR A 508 61.54 2.07 -38.76
N GLY A 509 62.81 2.31 -38.40
CA GLY A 509 63.24 2.32 -36.99
C GLY A 509 62.64 3.47 -36.16
N VAL A 510 62.32 4.61 -36.78
CA VAL A 510 61.53 5.69 -36.13
C VAL A 510 60.07 5.24 -35.95
N LEU A 511 59.44 4.72 -37.02
CA LEU A 511 58.05 4.27 -36.98
C LEU A 511 57.83 3.10 -36.00
N GLU A 512 58.78 2.17 -35.90
CA GLU A 512 58.78 1.06 -34.94
C GLU A 512 58.86 1.58 -33.50
N LYS A 513 59.66 2.63 -33.26
CA LYS A 513 59.73 3.29 -31.95
C LYS A 513 58.47 4.09 -31.62
N GLU A 514 57.89 4.79 -32.58
CA GLU A 514 56.59 5.48 -32.44
C GLU A 514 55.45 4.47 -32.16
N LEU A 515 55.47 3.30 -32.81
CA LEU A 515 54.54 2.20 -32.53
C LEU A 515 54.72 1.62 -31.12
N GLU A 516 55.95 1.50 -30.62
CA GLU A 516 56.20 1.00 -29.27
C GLU A 516 55.82 2.03 -28.19
N GLU A 517 56.03 3.32 -28.45
CA GLU A 517 55.53 4.42 -27.60
C GLU A 517 53.98 4.46 -27.60
N CYS A 518 53.34 4.21 -28.76
CA CYS A 518 51.89 4.03 -28.84
C CYS A 518 51.40 2.78 -28.08
N ARG A 519 52.13 1.66 -28.12
CA ARG A 519 51.83 0.45 -27.35
C ARG A 519 51.88 0.72 -25.85
N GLY A 520 52.94 1.39 -25.39
CA GLY A 520 53.09 1.79 -23.98
C GLY A 520 51.94 2.69 -23.51
N MET A 521 51.57 3.71 -24.28
CA MET A 521 50.42 4.56 -23.95
C MET A 521 49.10 3.78 -23.92
N LEU A 522 48.93 2.76 -24.77
CA LEU A 522 47.73 1.92 -24.78
C LEU A 522 47.67 1.00 -23.55
N GLU A 523 48.78 0.38 -23.15
CA GLU A 523 48.87 -0.43 -21.93
C GLU A 523 48.65 0.40 -20.65
N GLU A 524 49.22 1.61 -20.60
CA GLU A 524 48.99 2.60 -19.54
C GLU A 524 47.49 2.96 -19.44
N SER A 525 46.84 3.20 -20.59
CA SER A 525 45.40 3.45 -20.67
C SER A 525 44.55 2.26 -20.20
N TYR A 526 44.94 1.02 -20.55
CA TYR A 526 44.26 -0.19 -20.06
C TYR A 526 44.41 -0.40 -18.55
N ARG A 527 45.57 -0.10 -17.95
CA ARG A 527 45.73 -0.12 -16.48
C ARG A 527 44.85 0.92 -15.80
N ASN A 528 44.84 2.15 -16.32
CA ASN A 528 44.03 3.24 -15.77
C ASN A 528 42.52 2.93 -15.89
N LEU A 529 42.07 2.34 -17.01
CA LEU A 529 40.70 1.83 -17.17
C LEU A 529 40.36 0.73 -16.15
N GLY A 530 41.30 -0.19 -15.89
CA GLY A 530 41.17 -1.22 -14.85
C GLY A 530 40.99 -0.63 -13.46
N TYR A 531 41.87 0.31 -13.06
CA TYR A 531 41.82 1.01 -11.78
C TYR A 531 40.51 1.81 -11.60
N ILE A 532 40.09 2.55 -12.63
CA ILE A 532 38.82 3.29 -12.60
C ILE A 532 37.63 2.34 -12.45
N LYS A 533 37.65 1.18 -13.13
CA LYS A 533 36.59 0.16 -13.02
C LYS A 533 36.53 -0.46 -11.62
N GLU A 534 37.69 -0.80 -11.03
CA GLU A 534 37.77 -1.34 -9.67
C GLU A 534 37.30 -0.30 -8.63
N GLN A 535 37.70 0.97 -8.78
CA GLN A 535 37.23 2.06 -7.91
C GLN A 535 35.73 2.34 -8.08
N ALA A 536 35.17 2.19 -9.28
CA ALA A 536 33.74 2.32 -9.53
C ALA A 536 32.95 1.19 -8.87
N SER A 537 33.33 -0.08 -9.10
CA SER A 537 32.67 -1.22 -8.46
C SER A 537 32.82 -1.25 -6.95
N LYS A 538 33.90 -0.69 -6.39
CA LYS A 538 33.99 -0.49 -4.94
C LYS A 538 32.95 0.53 -4.45
N LYS A 539 32.85 1.70 -5.06
CA LYS A 539 31.82 2.71 -4.71
C LYS A 539 30.40 2.19 -4.90
N GLU A 540 30.18 1.34 -5.90
CA GLU A 540 28.90 0.66 -6.14
C GLU A 540 28.51 -0.25 -4.97
N ILE A 541 29.47 -1.01 -4.42
CA ILE A 541 29.28 -1.83 -3.21
C ILE A 541 29.06 -0.94 -1.98
N ASP A 542 29.90 0.07 -1.77
CA ASP A 542 29.81 1.00 -0.63
C ASP A 542 28.40 1.66 -0.60
N ILE A 543 27.90 2.14 -1.76
CA ILE A 543 26.55 2.72 -1.91
C ILE A 543 25.43 1.69 -1.70
N LEU A 544 25.61 0.43 -2.10
CA LEU A 544 24.60 -0.62 -1.91
C LEU A 544 24.43 -1.02 -0.44
N ASP A 545 25.51 -1.02 0.34
CA ASP A 545 25.44 -1.28 1.78
C ASP A 545 24.93 -0.04 2.55
N ASP A 546 25.31 1.18 2.17
CA ASP A 546 24.69 2.42 2.70
C ASP A 546 23.17 2.44 2.46
N LEU A 547 22.73 2.10 1.24
CA LEU A 547 21.31 2.09 0.86
C LEU A 547 20.53 0.97 1.56
N ARG A 548 21.16 -0.19 1.80
CA ARG A 548 20.59 -1.23 2.69
C ARG A 548 20.44 -0.72 4.13
N SER A 549 21.47 -0.08 4.69
CA SER A 549 21.42 0.46 6.07
C SER A 549 20.31 1.50 6.21
N ALA A 550 20.15 2.39 5.23
CA ALA A 550 19.07 3.38 5.20
C ALA A 550 17.67 2.74 5.07
N SER A 551 17.54 1.65 4.32
CA SER A 551 16.28 0.88 4.25
C SER A 551 15.97 0.21 5.59
N ASP A 552 16.96 -0.43 6.23
CA ASP A 552 16.82 -1.05 7.55
C ASP A 552 16.46 -0.02 8.63
N GLU A 553 16.93 1.22 8.53
CA GLU A 553 16.55 2.34 9.41
C GLU A 553 15.14 2.86 9.13
N LEU A 554 14.76 2.98 7.85
CA LEU A 554 13.42 3.38 7.45
C LEU A 554 12.38 2.35 7.91
N ASP A 555 12.66 1.05 7.79
CA ASP A 555 11.77 -0.01 8.28
C ASP A 555 11.66 0.01 9.81
N ARG A 556 12.77 0.22 10.54
CA ARG A 556 12.71 0.45 12.01
C ARG A 556 11.85 1.66 12.37
N ALA A 557 11.96 2.77 11.64
CA ALA A 557 11.14 3.96 11.84
C ALA A 557 9.65 3.69 11.53
N ASN A 558 9.35 2.96 10.45
CA ASN A 558 7.99 2.56 10.08
C ASN A 558 7.34 1.66 11.15
N TYR A 559 8.09 0.69 11.71
CA TYR A 559 7.60 -0.14 12.82
C TYR A 559 7.32 0.68 14.08
N ALA A 560 8.21 1.60 14.46
CA ALA A 560 8.00 2.49 15.61
C ALA A 560 6.79 3.44 15.39
N LEU A 561 6.63 3.96 14.17
CA LEU A 561 5.47 4.80 13.80
C LEU A 561 4.17 4.00 13.86
N ALA A 562 4.16 2.75 13.41
CA ALA A 562 3.01 1.86 13.50
C ALA A 562 2.64 1.57 14.97
N GLU A 563 3.62 1.25 15.82
CA GLU A 563 3.41 1.06 17.26
C GLU A 563 2.79 2.32 17.90
N LYS A 564 3.39 3.50 17.71
CA LYS A 564 2.84 4.77 18.23
C LYS A 564 1.45 5.08 17.65
N THR A 565 1.17 4.70 16.41
CA THR A 565 -0.17 4.87 15.80
C THR A 565 -1.21 3.97 16.49
N THR A 566 -0.84 2.74 16.87
CA THR A 566 -1.74 1.86 17.63
C THR A 566 -1.94 2.32 19.08
N GLU A 567 -0.90 2.85 19.74
CA GLU A 567 -1.04 3.51 21.05
C GLU A 567 -1.97 4.73 20.99
N LEU A 568 -1.78 5.61 19.99
CA LEU A 568 -2.61 6.82 19.82
C LEU A 568 -4.07 6.42 19.53
N SER A 569 -4.30 5.40 18.69
CA SER A 569 -5.64 4.84 18.45
C SER A 569 -6.29 4.31 19.74
N LYS A 570 -5.53 3.64 20.61
CA LYS A 570 -6.01 3.16 21.92
C LYS A 570 -6.35 4.32 22.85
N MET A 571 -5.47 5.32 22.96
CA MET A 571 -5.71 6.53 23.75
C MET A 571 -6.93 7.31 23.25
N GLN A 572 -7.16 7.36 21.94
CA GLN A 572 -8.34 7.99 21.35
C GLN A 572 -9.63 7.23 21.71
N CYS A 573 -9.63 5.89 21.66
CA CYS A 573 -10.76 5.08 22.14
C CYS A 573 -11.04 5.30 23.64
N GLU A 574 -10.00 5.33 24.48
CA GLU A 574 -10.13 5.60 25.92
C GLU A 574 -10.68 7.01 26.20
N LEU A 575 -10.21 8.04 25.47
CA LEU A 575 -10.73 9.41 25.54
C LEU A 575 -12.21 9.48 25.12
N GLN A 576 -12.58 8.80 24.03
CA GLN A 576 -13.95 8.77 23.52
C GLN A 576 -14.89 8.01 24.49
N GLN A 577 -14.37 7.00 25.18
CA GLN A 577 -15.08 6.29 26.24
C GLN A 577 -15.28 7.17 27.49
N GLN A 578 -14.26 7.94 27.92
CA GLN A 578 -14.43 8.91 29.01
C GLN A 578 -15.38 10.06 28.63
N SER A 579 -15.36 10.51 27.37
CA SER A 579 -16.30 11.53 26.88
C SER A 579 -17.75 11.06 26.98
N SER A 580 -18.05 9.82 26.59
CA SER A 580 -19.42 9.29 26.71
C SER A 580 -19.85 9.06 28.16
N ILE A 581 -18.93 8.67 29.05
CA ILE A 581 -19.19 8.60 30.50
C ILE A 581 -19.49 9.99 31.08
N MET A 582 -18.71 11.01 30.71
CA MET A 582 -18.92 12.40 31.17
C MET A 582 -20.25 12.97 30.68
N GLU A 583 -20.58 12.77 29.39
CA GLU A 583 -21.86 13.21 28.81
C GLU A 583 -23.06 12.51 29.46
N LYS A 584 -22.92 11.21 29.76
CA LYS A 584 -23.93 10.45 30.49
C LYS A 584 -24.12 10.96 31.93
N ILE A 585 -23.04 11.12 32.70
CA ILE A 585 -23.09 11.67 34.09
C ILE A 585 -23.76 13.05 34.10
N LYS A 586 -23.45 13.90 33.11
CA LYS A 586 -24.10 15.21 32.96
C LYS A 586 -25.61 15.06 32.73
N LEU A 587 -26.03 14.17 31.84
CA LEU A 587 -27.44 13.95 31.51
C LEU A 587 -28.20 13.33 32.69
N ASP A 588 -27.62 12.34 33.36
CA ASP A 588 -28.15 11.73 34.59
C ASP A 588 -28.34 12.82 35.67
N SER A 589 -27.32 13.65 35.92
CA SER A 589 -27.40 14.81 36.85
C SER A 589 -28.47 15.84 36.46
N GLU A 590 -28.65 16.09 35.17
CA GLU A 590 -29.66 17.02 34.64
C GLU A 590 -31.09 16.44 34.73
N THR A 591 -31.24 15.11 34.75
CA THR A 591 -32.52 14.45 35.10
C THR A 591 -32.81 14.50 36.61
N GLU A 592 -31.83 14.23 37.48
CA GLU A 592 -32.00 14.39 38.94
C GLU A 592 -32.43 15.81 39.32
N LEU A 593 -31.76 16.82 38.77
CA LEU A 593 -32.10 18.23 39.00
C LEU A 593 -33.51 18.62 38.51
N ASN A 594 -34.07 17.91 37.53
CA ASN A 594 -35.46 18.07 37.13
C ASN A 594 -36.43 17.28 38.03
N ASN A 595 -36.06 16.08 38.48
CA ASN A 595 -36.84 15.30 39.44
C ASN A 595 -37.00 16.07 40.77
N TYR A 596 -35.90 16.54 41.37
CA TYR A 596 -35.94 17.39 42.57
C TYR A 596 -36.77 18.67 42.34
N ARG A 597 -36.70 19.28 41.15
CA ARG A 597 -37.49 20.47 40.80
C ARG A 597 -38.99 20.18 40.77
N ASP A 598 -39.41 19.05 40.21
CA ASP A 598 -40.82 18.66 40.16
C ASP A 598 -41.32 18.10 41.51
N GLU A 599 -40.47 17.50 42.35
CA GLU A 599 -40.78 17.18 43.75
C GLU A 599 -40.98 18.44 44.60
N ILE A 600 -40.08 19.44 44.52
CA ILE A 600 -40.24 20.74 45.19
C ILE A 600 -41.53 21.43 44.75
N LYS A 601 -41.94 21.26 43.48
CA LYS A 601 -43.18 21.80 42.91
C LYS A 601 -44.41 21.00 43.34
N ALA A 602 -44.30 19.69 43.56
CA ALA A 602 -45.37 18.83 44.06
C ALA A 602 -45.61 19.03 45.56
N THR A 603 -44.55 19.02 46.37
CA THR A 603 -44.59 19.32 47.81
C THR A 603 -45.11 20.73 48.05
N ARG A 604 -44.69 21.73 47.26
CA ARG A 604 -45.27 23.09 47.30
C ARG A 604 -46.77 23.10 47.00
N LYS A 605 -47.25 22.42 45.95
CA LYS A 605 -48.70 22.30 45.67
C LYS A 605 -49.46 21.67 46.83
N SER A 606 -48.89 20.63 47.46
CA SER A 606 -49.47 19.97 48.63
C SER A 606 -49.57 20.93 49.83
N LEU A 607 -48.50 21.70 50.08
CA LEU A 607 -48.46 22.73 51.12
C LEU A 607 -49.46 23.87 50.84
N ASP A 608 -49.56 24.34 49.60
CA ASP A 608 -50.54 25.37 49.20
C ASP A 608 -51.98 24.89 49.47
N VAL A 609 -52.30 23.62 49.13
CA VAL A 609 -53.61 23.00 49.44
C VAL A 609 -53.84 22.87 50.95
N ALA A 610 -52.83 22.45 51.72
CA ALA A 610 -52.93 22.35 53.18
C ALA A 610 -53.12 23.72 53.85
N ILE A 611 -52.49 24.77 53.33
CA ILE A 611 -52.68 26.16 53.78
C ILE A 611 -54.11 26.63 53.49
N VAL A 612 -54.64 26.37 52.29
CA VAL A 612 -56.04 26.71 51.95
C VAL A 612 -57.02 25.99 52.87
N ALA A 613 -56.84 24.67 53.10
CA ALA A 613 -57.68 23.90 54.01
C ALA A 613 -57.62 24.41 55.45
N LYS A 614 -56.44 24.84 55.92
CA LYS A 614 -56.26 25.47 57.24
C LYS A 614 -56.97 26.82 57.33
N VAL A 615 -56.85 27.68 56.32
CA VAL A 615 -57.53 28.98 56.28
C VAL A 615 -59.05 28.81 56.24
N GLU A 616 -59.57 27.82 55.51
CA GLU A 616 -60.98 27.45 55.57
C GLU A 616 -61.42 27.00 56.96
N ALA A 617 -60.64 26.16 57.63
CA ALA A 617 -60.94 25.70 58.99
C ALA A 617 -60.92 26.86 60.01
N GLU A 618 -59.95 27.77 59.92
CA GLU A 618 -59.87 28.98 60.75
C GLU A 618 -61.04 29.94 60.50
N ASN A 619 -61.50 30.08 59.24
CA ASN A 619 -62.68 30.88 58.91
C ASN A 619 -63.98 30.22 59.42
N LYS A 620 -64.13 28.90 59.30
CA LYS A 620 -65.27 28.14 59.86
C LYS A 620 -65.30 28.24 61.39
N LEU A 621 -64.14 28.16 62.06
CA LEU A 621 -64.01 28.37 63.50
C LEU A 621 -64.34 29.81 63.92
N ARG A 622 -63.99 30.81 63.09
CA ARG A 622 -64.32 32.23 63.33
C ARG A 622 -65.84 32.45 63.29
N GLN A 623 -66.51 31.93 62.25
CA GLN A 623 -67.97 31.97 62.15
C GLN A 623 -68.64 31.35 63.38
N VAL A 624 -68.26 30.13 63.76
CA VAL A 624 -68.81 29.46 64.96
C VAL A 624 -68.57 30.27 66.24
N LYS A 625 -67.42 30.96 66.35
CA LYS A 625 -67.14 31.86 67.49
C LYS A 625 -68.05 33.10 67.48
N GLU A 626 -68.37 33.64 66.32
CA GLU A 626 -69.26 34.80 66.16
C GLU A 626 -70.73 34.41 66.40
N ASP A 627 -71.17 33.24 65.89
CA ASP A 627 -72.48 32.63 66.18
C ASP A 627 -72.66 32.39 67.69
N LEU A 628 -71.64 31.86 68.38
CA LEU A 628 -71.65 31.64 69.82
C LEU A 628 -71.64 32.97 70.62
N LEU A 629 -71.00 34.03 70.10
CA LEU A 629 -71.02 35.34 70.72
C LEU A 629 -72.42 35.96 70.63
N GLU A 630 -73.11 35.79 69.51
CA GLU A 630 -74.50 36.25 69.33
C GLU A 630 -75.49 35.45 70.20
N LEU A 631 -75.35 34.12 70.24
CA LEU A 631 -76.10 33.27 71.16
C LEU A 631 -75.88 33.64 72.63
N THR A 632 -74.67 34.11 72.99
CA THR A 632 -74.36 34.58 74.35
C THR A 632 -75.06 35.90 74.65
N LYS A 633 -75.02 36.89 73.75
CA LYS A 633 -75.76 38.16 73.91
C LYS A 633 -77.27 37.94 74.10
N GLU A 634 -77.88 37.05 73.32
CA GLU A 634 -79.32 36.77 73.45
C GLU A 634 -79.63 36.03 74.76
N LYS A 635 -78.73 35.17 75.25
CA LYS A 635 -78.84 34.59 76.60
C LYS A 635 -78.68 35.63 77.71
N ASP A 636 -77.73 36.56 77.61
CA ASP A 636 -77.54 37.63 78.59
C ASP A 636 -78.77 38.55 78.65
N LYS A 637 -79.38 38.84 77.49
CA LYS A 637 -80.66 39.55 77.39
C LYS A 637 -81.82 38.78 78.05
N ILE A 638 -81.98 37.49 77.77
CA ILE A 638 -82.97 36.63 78.43
C ILE A 638 -82.72 36.57 79.95
N ILE A 639 -81.46 36.54 80.39
CA ILE A 639 -81.08 36.60 81.81
C ILE A 639 -81.49 37.95 82.43
N GLU A 640 -81.36 39.07 81.72
CA GLU A 640 -81.77 40.38 82.21
C GLU A 640 -83.31 40.54 82.26
N GLU A 641 -84.02 40.01 81.26
CA GLU A 641 -85.49 39.90 81.26
C GLU A 641 -85.98 39.03 82.44
N LEU A 642 -85.29 37.91 82.71
CA LEU A 642 -85.59 37.05 83.86
C LEU A 642 -85.28 37.72 85.21
N LYS A 643 -84.21 38.51 85.35
CA LYS A 643 -83.93 39.31 86.56
C LYS A 643 -85.04 40.33 86.82
N GLN A 644 -85.50 41.04 85.78
CA GLN A 644 -86.61 42.00 85.89
C GLN A 644 -87.90 41.31 86.35
N HIS A 645 -88.19 40.11 85.81
CA HIS A 645 -89.28 39.27 86.30
C HIS A 645 -89.10 38.81 87.76
N LEU A 646 -87.86 38.52 88.19
CA LEU A 646 -87.55 38.09 89.56
C LEU A 646 -87.85 39.21 90.57
N VAL A 647 -87.46 40.46 90.29
CA VAL A 647 -87.76 41.62 91.14
C VAL A 647 -89.28 41.82 91.29
N LEU A 648 -90.05 41.72 90.21
CA LEU A 648 -91.52 41.81 90.25
C LEU A 648 -92.15 40.68 91.08
N LEU A 649 -91.58 39.47 91.01
CA LEU A 649 -92.03 38.33 91.82
C LEU A 649 -91.68 38.50 93.30
N GLU A 650 -90.52 39.09 93.63
CA GLU A 650 -90.13 39.37 95.02
C GLU A 650 -91.03 40.44 95.66
N GLU A 651 -91.40 41.49 94.93
CA GLU A 651 -92.39 42.49 95.40
C GLU A 651 -93.77 41.86 95.70
N ASP A 652 -94.24 40.95 94.84
CA ASP A 652 -95.51 40.25 95.07
C ASP A 652 -95.40 39.16 96.14
N ASN A 653 -94.24 38.52 96.31
CA ASN A 653 -94.05 37.52 97.37
C ASN A 653 -94.10 38.19 98.75
N ALA A 654 -93.46 39.35 98.93
CA ALA A 654 -93.61 40.16 100.14
C ALA A 654 -95.08 40.58 100.40
N ARG A 655 -95.85 40.82 99.32
CA ARG A 655 -97.30 41.10 99.36
C ARG A 655 -98.15 39.88 99.74
N ILE A 656 -97.62 38.66 99.59
CA ILE A 656 -98.26 37.37 99.89
C ILE A 656 -97.90 36.90 101.30
N GLU A 657 -96.64 36.99 101.74
CA GLU A 657 -96.20 36.57 103.08
C GLU A 657 -96.98 37.28 104.19
N PHE A 658 -97.24 38.59 104.02
CA PHE A 658 -98.06 39.39 104.93
C PHE A 658 -99.50 38.86 105.08
N LYS A 659 -100.04 38.15 104.08
CA LYS A 659 -101.37 37.50 104.12
C LYS A 659 -101.29 36.05 104.59
N PHE A 660 -100.20 35.35 104.27
CA PHE A 660 -100.02 33.93 104.62
C PHE A 660 -99.82 33.73 106.13
N ALA A 661 -99.10 34.66 106.78
CA ALA A 661 -98.88 34.66 108.23
C ALA A 661 -100.18 34.64 109.07
N THR A 662 -101.26 35.24 108.56
CA THR A 662 -102.58 35.26 109.24
C THR A 662 -103.42 34.00 109.05
N GLN A 663 -103.13 33.13 108.06
CA GLN A 663 -104.01 32.02 107.69
C GLN A 663 -103.41 30.62 107.93
N PHE A 664 -102.11 30.50 108.18
CA PHE A 664 -101.43 29.22 108.40
C PHE A 664 -101.89 28.44 109.66
N LYS A 665 -102.68 29.06 110.55
CA LYS A 665 -103.05 28.49 111.85
C LYS A 665 -104.26 27.53 111.83
N SER A 666 -104.90 27.29 110.67
CA SER A 666 -106.17 26.55 110.59
C SER A 666 -106.20 25.25 109.75
N GLU A 667 -105.19 24.93 108.94
CA GLU A 667 -105.29 23.82 107.95
C GLU A 667 -104.27 22.67 108.10
N VAL A 668 -103.65 22.50 109.26
CA VAL A 668 -102.78 21.33 109.60
C VAL A 668 -103.60 20.02 109.82
N LYS A 669 -104.68 19.80 109.05
CA LYS A 669 -105.61 18.67 109.25
C LYS A 669 -106.27 18.12 107.97
N LYS A 670 -105.60 18.22 106.81
CA LYS A 670 -106.06 17.66 105.51
C LYS A 670 -104.96 16.92 104.71
N PHE A 671 -104.02 16.26 105.39
CA PHE A 671 -102.87 15.60 104.74
C PHE A 671 -103.01 14.06 104.67
N SER A 672 -104.04 13.56 103.96
CA SER A 672 -104.24 12.11 103.72
C SER A 672 -104.78 11.77 102.32
N GLU A 673 -104.65 12.69 101.36
CA GLU A 673 -105.28 12.58 100.03
C GLU A 673 -104.31 12.87 98.86
N THR A 674 -103.10 13.35 99.18
CA THR A 674 -101.98 13.53 98.25
C THR A 674 -101.31 12.20 97.88
N GLU A 675 -101.23 11.25 98.80
CA GLU A 675 -100.56 9.95 98.62
C GLU A 675 -101.16 9.10 97.49
N LYS A 676 -102.50 9.11 97.34
CA LYS A 676 -103.19 8.42 96.23
C LYS A 676 -102.79 8.96 94.85
N LYS A 677 -102.55 10.28 94.72
CA LYS A 677 -102.20 10.91 93.44
C LYS A 677 -100.79 10.53 92.99
N PHE A 678 -99.84 10.39 93.91
CA PHE A 678 -98.50 9.87 93.59
C PHE A 678 -98.53 8.42 93.09
N LEU A 679 -99.37 7.56 93.66
CA LEU A 679 -99.52 6.17 93.21
C LEU A 679 -100.11 6.06 91.79
N GLU A 680 -100.93 7.03 91.38
CA GLU A 680 -101.51 7.11 90.04
C GLU A 680 -100.52 7.67 89.01
N PHE A 681 -99.78 8.72 89.36
CA PHE A 681 -98.65 9.23 88.56
C PHE A 681 -97.58 8.16 88.32
N ALA A 682 -97.23 7.37 89.35
CA ALA A 682 -96.29 6.26 89.25
C ALA A 682 -96.78 5.09 88.36
N LYS A 683 -98.10 4.96 88.13
CA LYS A 683 -98.66 4.03 87.14
C LYS A 683 -98.59 4.61 85.72
N TYR A 684 -98.82 5.90 85.56
CA TYR A 684 -98.69 6.60 84.28
C TYR A 684 -97.26 6.57 83.74
N THR A 685 -96.26 6.93 84.56
CA THR A 685 -94.85 6.89 84.16
C THR A 685 -94.38 5.48 83.84
N ARG A 686 -94.79 4.47 84.62
CA ARG A 686 -94.50 3.05 84.35
C ARG A 686 -95.13 2.55 83.04
N ARG A 687 -96.29 3.07 82.63
CA ARG A 687 -96.90 2.73 81.34
C ARG A 687 -96.11 3.35 80.18
N ARG A 688 -95.79 4.65 80.25
CA ARG A 688 -94.96 5.34 79.25
C ARG A 688 -93.57 4.74 79.10
N LEU A 689 -92.92 4.34 80.20
CA LEU A 689 -91.62 3.68 80.17
C LEU A 689 -91.67 2.35 79.41
N LYS A 690 -92.79 1.61 79.52
CA LYS A 690 -93.00 0.35 78.78
C LYS A 690 -93.28 0.59 77.30
N GLU A 691 -93.92 1.70 76.95
CA GLU A 691 -94.12 2.16 75.57
C GLU A 691 -92.80 2.62 74.93
N THR A 692 -91.96 3.38 75.64
CA THR A 692 -90.63 3.75 75.14
C THR A 692 -89.71 2.54 74.98
N GLN A 693 -89.73 1.59 75.91
CA GLN A 693 -88.99 0.33 75.74
C GLN A 693 -89.49 -0.44 74.50
N GLY A 694 -90.81 -0.53 74.29
CA GLY A 694 -91.39 -1.14 73.09
C GLY A 694 -91.07 -0.44 71.77
N LEU A 695 -90.62 0.82 71.80
CA LEU A 695 -90.08 1.54 70.65
C LEU A 695 -88.57 1.32 70.49
N ILE A 696 -87.80 1.28 71.58
CA ILE A 696 -86.36 0.97 71.58
C ILE A 696 -86.13 -0.42 71.00
N ASN A 697 -86.81 -1.45 71.51
CA ASN A 697 -86.68 -2.82 71.00
C ASN A 697 -86.99 -2.93 69.50
N LYS A 698 -87.97 -2.15 68.99
CA LYS A 698 -88.31 -2.09 67.55
C LYS A 698 -87.30 -1.28 66.71
N LEU A 699 -86.50 -0.44 67.34
CA LEU A 699 -85.39 0.27 66.72
C LEU A 699 -84.15 -0.63 66.66
N GLU A 700 -83.85 -1.35 67.74
CA GLU A 700 -82.79 -2.37 67.82
C GLU A 700 -83.04 -3.51 66.83
N GLU A 701 -84.26 -4.06 66.77
CA GLU A 701 -84.66 -5.11 65.82
C GLU A 701 -84.57 -4.63 64.35
N LYS A 702 -84.81 -3.33 64.10
CA LYS A 702 -84.56 -2.69 62.80
C LYS A 702 -83.08 -2.42 62.51
N PHE A 703 -82.28 -2.18 63.54
CA PHE A 703 -80.84 -1.95 63.39
C PHE A 703 -80.13 -3.26 63.09
N ILE A 704 -80.41 -4.32 63.86
CA ILE A 704 -79.91 -5.67 63.64
C ILE A 704 -80.30 -6.18 62.25
N SER A 705 -81.56 -6.04 61.83
CA SER A 705 -81.97 -6.47 60.47
C SER A 705 -81.32 -5.64 59.36
N ARG A 706 -81.05 -4.34 59.58
CA ARG A 706 -80.26 -3.51 58.66
C ARG A 706 -78.80 -3.97 58.59
N GLU A 707 -78.19 -4.26 59.73
CA GLU A 707 -76.81 -4.72 59.89
C GLU A 707 -76.59 -6.09 59.25
N THR A 708 -77.47 -7.06 59.52
CA THR A 708 -77.47 -8.38 58.84
C THR A 708 -77.66 -8.24 57.34
N THR A 709 -78.53 -7.33 56.86
CA THR A 709 -78.68 -7.07 55.41
C THR A 709 -77.37 -6.54 54.81
N ILE A 710 -76.69 -5.62 55.49
CA ILE A 710 -75.41 -5.06 55.05
C ILE A 710 -74.31 -6.13 55.02
N LEU A 711 -74.21 -6.96 56.06
CA LEU A 711 -73.28 -8.09 56.12
C LEU A 711 -73.53 -9.08 54.97
N MET A 712 -74.78 -9.49 54.73
CA MET A 712 -75.11 -10.39 53.61
C MET A 712 -74.79 -9.77 52.24
N THR A 713 -74.90 -8.44 52.06
CA THR A 713 -74.43 -7.80 50.83
C THR A 713 -72.91 -7.79 50.69
N PHE A 714 -72.15 -7.62 51.78
CA PHE A 714 -70.68 -7.74 51.74
C PHE A 714 -70.21 -9.17 51.48
N GLU A 715 -70.85 -10.18 52.10
CA GLU A 715 -70.56 -11.60 51.81
C GLU A 715 -70.85 -11.95 50.34
N GLN A 716 -71.95 -11.45 49.77
CA GLN A 716 -72.24 -11.62 48.34
C GLN A 716 -71.24 -10.90 47.44
N GLU A 717 -70.71 -9.74 47.84
CA GLU A 717 -69.67 -9.04 47.07
C GLU A 717 -68.33 -9.79 47.13
N ILE A 718 -67.94 -10.28 48.31
CA ILE A 718 -66.73 -11.11 48.51
C ILE A 718 -66.81 -12.40 47.67
N LEU A 719 -67.97 -13.06 47.63
CA LEU A 719 -68.16 -14.27 46.81
C LEU A 719 -68.06 -13.99 45.31
N LYS A 720 -68.53 -12.83 44.82
CA LYS A 720 -68.31 -12.41 43.42
C LYS A 720 -66.83 -12.18 43.12
N TYR A 721 -66.11 -11.49 44.00
CA TYR A 721 -64.67 -11.25 43.82
C TYR A 721 -63.86 -12.54 43.85
N LEU A 722 -64.20 -13.50 44.72
CA LEU A 722 -63.61 -14.85 44.70
C LEU A 722 -63.89 -15.58 43.39
N GLN A 723 -65.12 -15.52 42.88
CA GLN A 723 -65.49 -16.18 41.62
C GLN A 723 -64.76 -15.56 40.42
N VAL A 724 -64.60 -14.23 40.38
CA VAL A 724 -63.80 -13.55 39.34
C VAL A 724 -62.33 -13.94 39.44
N MET A 725 -61.74 -13.98 40.64
CA MET A 725 -60.34 -14.42 40.79
C MET A 725 -60.14 -15.88 40.36
N GLU A 726 -61.10 -16.78 40.60
CA GLU A 726 -61.00 -18.14 40.07
C GLU A 726 -61.10 -18.19 38.53
N ASP A 727 -61.93 -17.35 37.91
CA ASP A 727 -62.05 -17.30 36.44
C ASP A 727 -60.82 -16.65 35.78
N ASP A 728 -60.23 -15.63 36.42
CA ASP A 728 -58.95 -15.04 36.02
C ASP A 728 -57.80 -16.06 36.18
N ASP A 729 -57.73 -16.81 37.30
CA ASP A 729 -56.70 -17.85 37.52
C ASP A 729 -56.85 -19.03 36.55
N ARG A 730 -58.09 -19.43 36.22
CA ARG A 730 -58.39 -20.35 35.11
C ARG A 730 -57.92 -19.80 33.76
N SER A 731 -58.10 -18.51 33.49
CA SER A 731 -57.65 -17.88 32.24
C SER A 731 -56.13 -17.74 32.16
N ILE A 732 -55.45 -17.44 33.27
CA ILE A 732 -53.98 -17.40 33.37
C ILE A 732 -53.41 -18.80 33.15
N THR A 733 -54.02 -19.83 33.76
CA THR A 733 -53.63 -21.24 33.56
C THR A 733 -53.79 -21.68 32.10
N GLY A 734 -54.87 -21.25 31.42
CA GLY A 734 -55.06 -21.48 29.99
C GLY A 734 -53.98 -20.81 29.14
N LEU A 735 -53.71 -19.52 29.35
CA LEU A 735 -52.68 -18.77 28.63
C LEU A 735 -51.27 -19.35 28.85
N LEU A 736 -50.96 -19.84 30.05
CA LEU A 736 -49.69 -20.53 30.32
C LEU A 736 -49.57 -21.85 29.55
N HIS A 737 -50.67 -22.60 29.36
CA HIS A 737 -50.66 -23.81 28.55
C HIS A 737 -50.48 -23.50 27.05
N ASP A 738 -51.19 -22.47 26.54
CA ASP A 738 -51.08 -22.02 25.16
C ASP A 738 -49.66 -21.50 24.84
N VAL A 739 -49.03 -20.77 25.77
CA VAL A 739 -47.63 -20.31 25.64
C VAL A 739 -46.65 -21.48 25.58
N LEU A 740 -46.79 -22.47 26.47
CA LEU A 740 -45.90 -23.66 26.46
C LEU A 740 -46.02 -24.47 25.16
N LEU A 741 -47.23 -24.61 24.61
CA LEU A 741 -47.44 -25.25 23.30
C LEU A 741 -46.82 -24.45 22.16
N LEU A 742 -46.85 -23.12 22.23
CA LEU A 742 -46.19 -22.23 21.25
C LEU A 742 -44.66 -22.29 21.35
N GLU A 743 -44.10 -22.39 22.56
CA GLU A 743 -42.66 -22.61 22.76
C GLU A 743 -42.22 -23.98 22.22
N GLU A 744 -43.00 -25.04 22.42
CA GLU A 744 -42.69 -26.39 21.93
C GLU A 744 -42.78 -26.47 20.38
N ASP A 745 -43.80 -25.89 19.75
CA ASP A 745 -43.95 -25.84 18.28
C ASP A 745 -42.86 -24.97 17.62
N VAL A 746 -42.54 -23.81 18.20
CA VAL A 746 -41.41 -22.97 17.73
C VAL A 746 -40.07 -23.70 17.90
N THR A 747 -39.86 -24.44 18.99
CA THR A 747 -38.63 -25.21 19.20
C THR A 747 -38.49 -26.31 18.14
N CYS A 748 -39.54 -27.11 17.90
CA CYS A 748 -39.55 -28.13 16.86
C CYS A 748 -39.30 -27.56 15.45
N SER A 749 -39.85 -26.38 15.17
CA SER A 749 -39.67 -25.65 13.90
C SER A 749 -38.23 -25.15 13.71
N VAL A 750 -37.60 -24.62 14.77
CA VAL A 750 -36.21 -24.15 14.77
C VAL A 750 -35.23 -25.33 14.66
N GLU A 751 -35.45 -26.42 15.39
CA GLU A 751 -34.61 -27.63 15.29
C GLU A 751 -34.68 -28.23 13.87
N ALA A 752 -35.87 -28.43 13.31
CA ALA A 752 -36.02 -28.98 11.96
C ALA A 752 -35.40 -28.10 10.85
N THR A 753 -35.45 -26.77 11.00
CA THR A 753 -34.85 -25.84 10.02
C THR A 753 -33.34 -25.72 10.18
N THR A 754 -32.80 -25.77 11.40
CA THR A 754 -31.35 -25.75 11.64
C THR A 754 -30.66 -27.04 11.21
N ASP A 755 -31.26 -28.22 11.45
CA ASP A 755 -30.72 -29.51 10.96
C ASP A 755 -30.68 -29.58 9.43
N SER A 756 -31.69 -29.03 8.74
CA SER A 756 -31.70 -28.93 7.27
C SER A 756 -30.55 -28.05 6.77
N GLN A 757 -30.42 -26.83 7.32
CA GLN A 757 -29.38 -25.88 6.89
C GLN A 757 -27.97 -26.37 7.21
N LEU A 758 -27.78 -27.03 8.36
CA LEU A 758 -26.51 -27.64 8.75
C LEU A 758 -26.08 -28.70 7.73
N LYS A 759 -27.02 -29.55 7.29
CA LYS A 759 -26.76 -30.64 6.35
C LYS A 759 -26.44 -30.15 4.94
N ASP A 760 -27.14 -29.12 4.45
CA ASP A 760 -26.83 -28.48 3.17
C ASP A 760 -25.45 -27.82 3.20
N LYS A 761 -25.12 -27.09 4.28
CA LYS A 761 -23.78 -26.49 4.48
C LYS A 761 -22.68 -27.54 4.60
N GLN A 762 -22.96 -28.70 5.18
CA GLN A 762 -22.01 -29.80 5.29
C GLN A 762 -21.72 -30.48 3.94
N LEU A 763 -22.70 -30.51 3.01
CA LEU A 763 -22.49 -30.92 1.61
C LEU A 763 -21.69 -29.89 0.81
N GLU A 764 -21.99 -28.59 0.99
CA GLU A 764 -21.26 -27.49 0.34
C GLU A 764 -19.77 -27.46 0.76
N ILE A 765 -19.49 -27.68 2.05
CA ILE A 765 -18.12 -27.82 2.57
C ILE A 765 -17.40 -29.04 1.97
N GLN A 766 -18.10 -30.16 1.74
CA GLN A 766 -17.50 -31.32 1.10
C GLN A 766 -17.18 -31.05 -0.38
N SER A 767 -18.07 -30.39 -1.14
CA SER A 767 -17.79 -29.99 -2.52
C SER A 767 -16.57 -29.08 -2.61
N LEU A 768 -16.50 -28.04 -1.77
CA LEU A 768 -15.36 -27.12 -1.72
C LEU A 768 -14.04 -27.83 -1.35
N ARG A 769 -14.12 -28.91 -0.56
CA ARG A 769 -12.95 -29.72 -0.21
C ARG A 769 -12.46 -30.56 -1.39
N ASP A 770 -13.39 -31.19 -2.13
CA ASP A 770 -13.08 -31.98 -3.32
C ASP A 770 -12.52 -31.07 -4.44
N ASP A 771 -13.08 -29.87 -4.61
CA ASP A 771 -12.57 -28.83 -5.52
C ASP A 771 -11.17 -28.34 -5.14
N LEU A 772 -10.89 -28.15 -3.84
CA LEU A 772 -9.55 -27.79 -3.34
C LEU A 772 -8.52 -28.92 -3.57
N GLU A 773 -8.91 -30.18 -3.41
CA GLU A 773 -8.04 -31.33 -3.66
C GLU A 773 -7.73 -31.49 -5.17
N TYR A 774 -8.71 -31.19 -6.04
CA TYR A 774 -8.51 -31.09 -7.49
C TYR A 774 -7.60 -29.91 -7.89
N MET A 775 -7.77 -28.74 -7.27
CA MET A 775 -6.89 -27.57 -7.47
C MET A 775 -5.46 -27.84 -7.01
N ALA A 776 -5.27 -28.53 -5.88
CA ALA A 776 -3.93 -28.94 -5.42
C ALA A 776 -3.26 -29.92 -6.41
N ALA A 777 -4.00 -30.90 -6.93
CA ALA A 777 -3.49 -31.85 -7.92
C ALA A 777 -3.09 -31.17 -9.24
N THR A 778 -3.90 -30.21 -9.73
CA THR A 778 -3.57 -29.44 -10.94
C THR A 778 -2.41 -28.47 -10.73
N TYR A 779 -2.27 -27.85 -9.55
CA TYR A 779 -1.12 -27.01 -9.22
C TYR A 779 0.20 -27.80 -9.24
N VAL A 780 0.22 -29.00 -8.65
CA VAL A 780 1.40 -29.91 -8.69
C VAL A 780 1.75 -30.30 -10.13
N LEU A 781 0.76 -30.56 -10.99
CA LEU A 781 1.01 -30.85 -12.41
C LEU A 781 1.60 -29.65 -13.15
N MET A 782 1.10 -28.43 -12.92
CA MET A 782 1.68 -27.20 -13.50
C MET A 782 3.10 -26.93 -13.02
N GLU A 783 3.41 -27.24 -11.75
CA GLU A 783 4.78 -27.09 -11.22
C GLU A 783 5.76 -28.09 -11.86
N GLN A 784 5.32 -29.33 -12.15
CA GLN A 784 6.14 -30.32 -12.87
C GLN A 784 6.33 -29.95 -14.34
N GLU A 785 5.28 -29.46 -15.02
CA GLU A 785 5.36 -28.96 -16.39
C GLU A 785 6.31 -27.76 -16.51
N SER A 786 6.25 -26.81 -15.57
CA SER A 786 7.19 -25.69 -15.50
C SER A 786 8.64 -26.14 -15.31
N LYS A 787 8.90 -27.14 -14.46
CA LYS A 787 10.23 -27.76 -14.29
C LYS A 787 10.69 -28.48 -15.56
N PHE A 788 9.80 -29.18 -16.26
CA PHE A 788 10.11 -29.83 -17.53
C PHE A 788 10.47 -28.81 -18.62
N GLN A 789 9.69 -27.74 -18.76
CA GLN A 789 9.98 -26.64 -19.68
C GLN A 789 11.31 -25.93 -19.34
N SER A 790 11.63 -25.74 -18.06
CA SER A 790 12.92 -25.20 -17.63
C SER A 790 14.10 -26.10 -18.02
N ILE A 791 13.98 -27.42 -17.86
CA ILE A 791 15.02 -28.39 -18.27
C ILE A 791 15.16 -28.38 -19.80
N PHE A 792 14.05 -28.36 -20.53
CA PHE A 792 14.05 -28.34 -22.00
C PHE A 792 14.65 -27.03 -22.56
N ALA A 793 14.39 -25.88 -21.92
CA ALA A 793 15.01 -24.61 -22.28
C ALA A 793 16.53 -24.63 -22.08
N VAL A 794 17.03 -25.22 -20.99
CA VAL A 794 18.47 -25.39 -20.74
C VAL A 794 19.12 -26.30 -21.79
N GLU A 795 18.44 -27.36 -22.24
CA GLU A 795 18.97 -28.24 -23.28
C GLU A 795 19.01 -27.55 -24.66
N LEU A 796 17.95 -26.81 -25.03
CA LEU A 796 17.95 -25.96 -26.21
C LEU A 796 19.02 -24.87 -26.15
N GLU A 797 19.28 -24.28 -24.98
CA GLU A 797 20.32 -23.25 -24.83
C GLU A 797 21.74 -23.83 -24.93
N LYS A 798 21.98 -25.07 -24.47
CA LYS A 798 23.23 -25.81 -24.77
C LYS A 798 23.38 -26.03 -26.28
N GLU A 799 22.33 -26.46 -26.96
CA GLU A 799 22.38 -26.74 -28.40
C GLU A 799 22.58 -25.47 -29.24
N ILE A 800 21.89 -24.38 -28.90
CA ILE A 800 22.11 -23.04 -29.49
C ILE A 800 23.57 -22.57 -29.27
N ASN A 801 24.14 -22.80 -28.08
CA ASN A 801 25.52 -22.42 -27.81
C ASN A 801 26.54 -23.32 -28.52
N MET A 802 26.23 -24.61 -28.73
CA MET A 802 27.03 -25.51 -29.58
C MET A 802 27.00 -25.04 -31.05
N LEU A 803 25.81 -24.73 -31.58
CA LEU A 803 25.64 -24.20 -32.94
C LEU A 803 26.36 -22.85 -33.13
N ARG A 804 26.32 -21.95 -32.13
CA ARG A 804 27.10 -20.71 -32.10
C ARG A 804 28.61 -20.95 -32.09
N SER A 805 29.08 -22.03 -31.45
CA SER A 805 30.50 -22.41 -31.48
C SER A 805 30.91 -22.94 -32.87
N ASN A 806 30.04 -23.73 -33.51
CA ASN A 806 30.27 -24.25 -34.86
C ASN A 806 30.23 -23.12 -35.91
N LEU A 807 29.30 -22.16 -35.80
CA LEU A 807 29.25 -21.00 -36.67
C LEU A 807 30.55 -20.16 -36.59
N LYS A 808 31.12 -20.00 -35.39
CA LYS A 808 32.41 -19.31 -35.20
C LYS A 808 33.60 -20.07 -35.83
N SER A 809 33.61 -21.40 -35.84
CA SER A 809 34.66 -22.14 -36.56
C SER A 809 34.46 -22.10 -38.08
N GLU A 810 33.22 -22.04 -38.54
CA GLU A 810 32.87 -21.90 -39.96
C GLU A 810 33.19 -20.49 -40.50
N ASP A 811 33.01 -19.42 -39.71
CA ASP A 811 33.49 -18.06 -40.02
C ASP A 811 35.03 -18.01 -40.16
N VAL A 812 35.76 -18.74 -39.31
CA VAL A 812 37.24 -18.83 -39.39
C VAL A 812 37.68 -19.61 -40.63
N LEU A 813 36.94 -20.66 -41.03
CA LEU A 813 37.18 -21.38 -42.29
C LEU A 813 36.82 -20.52 -43.50
N SER A 814 35.75 -19.73 -43.44
CA SER A 814 35.34 -18.75 -44.45
C SER A 814 36.42 -17.68 -44.66
N LEU A 815 36.97 -17.13 -43.59
CA LEU A 815 38.05 -16.14 -43.66
C LEU A 815 39.34 -16.73 -44.28
N ASN A 816 39.71 -17.96 -43.91
CA ASN A 816 40.84 -18.66 -44.52
C ASN A 816 40.62 -19.01 -46.00
N SER A 817 39.40 -19.44 -46.37
CA SER A 817 39.00 -19.66 -47.76
C SER A 817 39.10 -18.38 -48.58
N LYS A 818 38.61 -17.25 -48.04
CA LYS A 818 38.68 -15.94 -48.68
C LYS A 818 40.13 -15.47 -48.89
N ASN A 819 41.00 -15.63 -47.89
CA ASN A 819 42.43 -15.34 -48.02
C ASN A 819 43.12 -16.22 -49.08
N CYS A 820 42.74 -17.51 -49.17
CA CYS A 820 43.25 -18.42 -50.20
C CYS A 820 42.80 -18.01 -51.62
N ILE A 821 41.54 -17.59 -51.77
CA ILE A 821 41.01 -17.04 -53.04
C ILE A 821 41.74 -15.77 -53.43
N GLU A 822 42.00 -14.85 -52.49
CA GLU A 822 42.73 -13.61 -52.77
C GLU A 822 44.21 -13.90 -53.17
N GLN A 823 44.86 -14.89 -52.55
CA GLN A 823 46.20 -15.35 -52.96
C GLN A 823 46.21 -15.96 -54.37
N LEU A 824 45.28 -16.88 -54.67
CA LEU A 824 45.16 -17.49 -56.01
C LEU A 824 44.85 -16.45 -57.10
N LYS A 825 44.12 -15.38 -56.76
CA LYS A 825 43.79 -14.26 -57.66
C LYS A 825 45.00 -13.38 -57.96
N VAL A 826 45.89 -13.15 -56.99
CA VAL A 826 47.21 -12.52 -57.22
C VAL A 826 48.10 -13.42 -58.09
N GLN A 827 48.10 -14.73 -57.82
CA GLN A 827 48.90 -15.71 -58.55
C GLN A 827 48.47 -15.84 -60.02
N LEU A 828 47.16 -15.90 -60.29
CA LEU A 828 46.58 -15.82 -61.64
C LEU A 828 46.93 -14.52 -62.36
N SER A 829 46.96 -13.38 -61.67
CA SER A 829 47.33 -12.10 -62.26
C SER A 829 48.82 -12.06 -62.66
N MET A 830 49.70 -12.60 -61.82
CA MET A 830 51.12 -12.78 -62.16
C MET A 830 51.30 -13.70 -63.37
N GLU A 831 50.69 -14.89 -63.35
CA GLU A 831 50.84 -15.91 -64.39
C GLU A 831 50.23 -15.47 -65.73
N SER A 832 49.11 -14.73 -65.70
CA SER A 832 48.56 -14.03 -66.86
C SER A 832 49.58 -13.07 -67.46
N SER A 833 50.20 -12.20 -66.67
CA SER A 833 51.22 -11.25 -67.15
C SER A 833 52.47 -11.94 -67.73
N GLU A 834 52.78 -13.15 -67.28
CA GLU A 834 53.94 -13.90 -67.78
C GLU A 834 53.61 -14.70 -69.05
N ASN A 835 52.40 -15.24 -69.15
CA ASN A 835 51.90 -15.78 -70.42
C ASN A 835 51.74 -14.69 -71.48
N GLU A 836 51.41 -13.45 -71.10
CA GLU A 836 51.37 -12.31 -72.03
C GLU A 836 52.78 -11.95 -72.54
N LYS A 837 53.80 -11.95 -71.66
CA LYS A 837 55.22 -11.83 -72.07
C LYS A 837 55.66 -12.97 -73.01
N LYS A 838 55.29 -14.22 -72.70
CA LYS A 838 55.57 -15.39 -73.54
C LYS A 838 54.88 -15.26 -74.91
N HIS A 839 53.64 -14.78 -74.96
CA HIS A 839 52.94 -14.50 -76.21
C HIS A 839 53.62 -13.41 -77.03
N VAL A 840 54.09 -12.31 -76.43
CA VAL A 840 54.86 -11.27 -77.13
C VAL A 840 56.19 -11.82 -77.66
N GLN A 841 56.88 -12.67 -76.90
CA GLN A 841 58.11 -13.33 -77.36
C GLN A 841 57.84 -14.24 -78.58
N VAL A 842 56.84 -15.12 -78.49
CA VAL A 842 56.43 -16.01 -79.60
C VAL A 842 55.96 -15.20 -80.82
N LEU A 843 55.29 -14.06 -80.63
CA LEU A 843 54.89 -13.18 -81.73
C LEU A 843 56.10 -12.55 -82.46
N ASN A 844 57.16 -12.23 -81.72
CA ASN A 844 58.41 -11.72 -82.29
C ASN A 844 59.18 -12.82 -83.04
N GLU A 845 59.27 -14.03 -82.50
CA GLU A 845 59.86 -15.19 -83.16
C GLU A 845 59.07 -15.58 -84.43
N LEU A 846 57.73 -15.55 -84.38
CA LEU A 846 56.86 -15.78 -85.53
C LEU A 846 57.06 -14.71 -86.62
N ASN A 847 57.23 -13.44 -86.25
CA ASN A 847 57.54 -12.36 -87.20
C ASN A 847 58.93 -12.53 -87.83
N PHE A 848 59.94 -12.97 -87.08
CA PHE A 848 61.27 -13.28 -87.62
C PHE A 848 61.19 -14.40 -88.67
N LEU A 849 60.54 -15.51 -88.32
CA LEU A 849 60.33 -16.64 -89.25
C LEU A 849 59.47 -16.26 -90.47
N GLN A 850 58.50 -15.35 -90.32
CA GLN A 850 57.69 -14.83 -91.42
C GLN A 850 58.51 -13.94 -92.37
N ILE A 851 59.53 -13.22 -91.88
CA ILE A 851 60.49 -12.45 -92.70
C ILE A 851 61.42 -13.42 -93.43
N GLU A 852 62.02 -14.38 -92.73
CA GLU A 852 62.92 -15.39 -93.30
C GLU A 852 62.24 -16.20 -94.43
N LYS A 853 61.00 -16.64 -94.19
CA LYS A 853 60.13 -17.26 -95.18
C LYS A 853 59.91 -16.38 -96.41
N ARG A 854 59.80 -15.06 -96.25
CA ARG A 854 59.64 -14.11 -97.36
C ARG A 854 60.89 -14.06 -98.24
N THR A 855 62.07 -13.96 -97.62
CA THR A 855 63.35 -14.05 -98.35
C THR A 855 63.56 -15.39 -99.06
N LEU A 856 63.09 -16.52 -98.49
CA LEU A 856 63.13 -17.82 -99.16
C LEU A 856 62.15 -17.91 -100.35
N VAL A 857 60.98 -17.28 -100.26
CA VAL A 857 60.05 -17.17 -101.40
C VAL A 857 60.66 -16.33 -102.53
N ASP A 858 61.31 -15.21 -102.22
CA ASP A 858 61.98 -14.37 -103.23
C ASP A 858 63.17 -15.10 -103.91
N GLN A 859 63.85 -16.00 -103.20
CA GLN A 859 64.85 -16.89 -103.78
C GLN A 859 64.23 -17.96 -104.69
N LEU A 860 63.09 -18.53 -104.31
CA LEU A 860 62.35 -19.52 -105.12
C LEU A 860 61.80 -18.91 -106.43
N VAL A 861 61.36 -17.65 -106.41
CA VAL A 861 60.96 -16.94 -107.65
C VAL A 861 62.13 -16.83 -108.61
N LYS A 862 63.30 -16.36 -108.16
CA LYS A 862 64.52 -16.28 -108.99
C LYS A 862 64.96 -17.65 -109.53
N LEU A 863 64.78 -18.72 -108.75
CA LEU A 863 65.03 -20.09 -109.20
C LEU A 863 64.07 -20.53 -110.30
N LYS A 864 62.78 -20.16 -110.20
CA LYS A 864 61.78 -20.42 -111.22
C LYS A 864 62.10 -19.69 -112.53
N ASP A 865 62.45 -18.41 -112.46
CA ASP A 865 62.79 -17.59 -113.64
C ASP A 865 63.99 -18.19 -114.41
N ASN A 866 65.00 -18.69 -113.68
CA ASN A 866 66.15 -19.40 -114.27
C ASN A 866 65.76 -20.73 -114.95
N ILE A 867 64.79 -21.47 -114.39
CA ILE A 867 64.27 -22.71 -115.01
C ILE A 867 63.49 -22.38 -116.29
N GLU A 868 62.73 -21.28 -116.32
CA GLU A 868 61.97 -20.83 -117.48
C GLU A 868 62.90 -20.33 -118.60
N ALA A 869 64.01 -19.68 -118.26
CA ALA A 869 65.08 -19.35 -119.21
C ALA A 869 65.75 -20.60 -119.82
N LEU A 870 66.06 -21.61 -119.00
CA LEU A 870 66.61 -22.90 -119.48
C LEU A 870 65.62 -23.65 -120.39
N HIS A 871 64.32 -23.59 -120.10
CA HIS A 871 63.29 -24.21 -120.94
C HIS A 871 63.26 -23.59 -122.35
N ASN A 872 63.37 -22.27 -122.46
CA ASN A 872 63.41 -21.55 -123.74
C ASN A 872 64.70 -21.87 -124.54
N ILE A 873 65.85 -22.04 -123.88
CA ILE A 873 67.09 -22.48 -124.54
C ILE A 873 66.93 -23.91 -125.10
N ASN A 874 66.36 -24.83 -124.32
CA ASN A 874 66.15 -26.22 -124.72
C ASN A 874 65.15 -26.36 -125.89
N ALA A 875 64.07 -25.56 -125.88
CA ALA A 875 63.12 -25.51 -126.99
C ALA A 875 63.76 -25.06 -128.31
N LYS A 876 64.71 -24.12 -128.26
CA LYS A 876 65.42 -23.63 -129.44
C LYS A 876 66.36 -24.70 -130.03
N LEU A 877 67.14 -25.37 -129.18
CA LEU A 877 67.99 -26.52 -129.53
C LEU A 877 67.20 -27.67 -130.17
N LEU A 878 65.95 -27.89 -129.77
CA LEU A 878 65.07 -28.87 -130.40
C LEU A 878 64.65 -28.47 -131.82
N SER A 879 64.37 -27.19 -132.08
CA SER A 879 64.04 -26.73 -133.45
C SER A 879 65.22 -26.81 -134.41
N GLU A 880 66.44 -26.48 -133.94
CA GLU A 880 67.68 -26.57 -134.73
C GLU A 880 68.03 -28.03 -135.07
N LYS A 881 67.72 -28.98 -134.18
CA LYS A 881 67.85 -30.43 -134.44
C LYS A 881 66.88 -30.90 -135.54
N GLU A 882 65.63 -30.45 -135.51
CA GLU A 882 64.61 -30.90 -136.47
C GLU A 882 64.91 -30.41 -137.91
N GLU A 883 65.44 -29.19 -138.04
CA GLU A 883 65.88 -28.64 -139.33
C GLU A 883 67.09 -29.40 -139.91
N LEU A 884 67.96 -29.95 -139.06
CA LEU A 884 69.07 -30.81 -139.48
C LEU A 884 68.58 -32.18 -139.98
N ILE A 885 67.56 -32.76 -139.35
CA ILE A 885 66.95 -34.05 -139.75
C ILE A 885 66.30 -33.93 -141.13
N GLN A 886 65.60 -32.83 -141.41
CA GLN A 886 65.04 -32.56 -142.75
C GLN A 886 66.14 -32.49 -143.83
N LYS A 887 67.29 -31.86 -143.53
CA LYS A 887 68.44 -31.82 -144.46
C LYS A 887 69.08 -33.20 -144.68
N MET A 888 69.04 -34.10 -143.69
CA MET A 888 69.52 -35.47 -143.87
C MET A 888 68.60 -36.35 -144.74
N MET A 889 67.27 -36.18 -144.63
CA MET A 889 66.33 -36.96 -145.47
C MET A 889 66.50 -36.66 -146.97
N GLY A 890 66.72 -35.40 -147.34
CA GLY A 890 66.94 -35.01 -148.74
C GLY A 890 68.18 -35.61 -149.42
N PHE A 891 69.18 -36.06 -148.65
CA PHE A 891 70.32 -36.81 -149.20
C PHE A 891 69.99 -38.29 -149.46
N ASN A 892 69.05 -38.87 -148.72
CA ASN A 892 68.73 -40.29 -148.79
C ASN A 892 68.01 -40.65 -150.10
N ASP A 893 67.10 -39.78 -150.55
CA ASP A 893 66.36 -39.95 -151.83
C ASP A 893 67.29 -39.86 -153.06
N MET A 894 68.36 -39.05 -152.97
CA MET A 894 69.36 -38.94 -154.05
C MET A 894 70.24 -40.20 -154.17
N ILE A 895 70.55 -40.86 -153.05
CA ILE A 895 71.28 -42.15 -153.04
C ILE A 895 70.41 -43.25 -153.67
N GLY A 896 69.09 -43.24 -153.43
CA GLY A 896 68.15 -44.21 -153.99
C GLY A 896 68.15 -44.26 -155.54
N MET A 897 68.37 -43.12 -156.21
CA MET A 897 68.43 -43.08 -157.68
C MET A 897 69.76 -43.56 -158.27
N MET A 898 70.85 -43.60 -157.50
CA MET A 898 72.16 -44.05 -158.02
C MET A 898 72.27 -45.58 -158.11
N TYR A 899 71.56 -46.34 -157.27
CA TYR A 899 71.71 -47.80 -157.19
C TYR A 899 71.15 -48.56 -158.41
N HIS A 900 70.14 -48.05 -159.11
CA HIS A 900 69.60 -48.74 -160.30
C HIS A 900 70.45 -48.55 -161.57
N ALA A 901 71.46 -47.68 -161.56
CA ALA A 901 72.36 -47.48 -162.72
C ALA A 901 73.50 -48.51 -162.79
N ASP A 902 73.81 -49.20 -161.69
CA ASP A 902 74.98 -50.09 -161.59
C ASP A 902 74.65 -51.56 -161.97
N GLU A 903 73.38 -51.97 -161.87
CA GLU A 903 72.90 -53.30 -162.29
C GLU A 903 73.03 -53.54 -163.81
N GLU A 904 73.11 -52.49 -164.62
CA GLU A 904 73.35 -52.58 -166.07
C GLU A 904 74.85 -52.64 -166.43
N LEU A 905 75.73 -52.18 -165.52
CA LEU A 905 77.18 -52.28 -165.68
C LEU A 905 77.68 -53.71 -165.39
N MET A 906 77.16 -54.33 -164.32
CA MET A 906 77.48 -55.71 -163.92
C MET A 906 77.27 -56.74 -165.05
N ARG A 907 76.18 -56.61 -165.83
CA ARG A 907 75.85 -57.52 -166.94
C ARG A 907 76.85 -57.53 -168.11
N ASN A 908 77.80 -56.60 -168.11
CA ASN A 908 78.85 -56.50 -169.13
C ASN A 908 80.23 -57.03 -168.66
N TRP A 909 80.44 -57.24 -167.35
CA TRP A 909 81.71 -57.76 -166.82
C TRP A 909 81.77 -59.29 -166.73
N ASP A 910 80.66 -59.96 -166.44
CA ASP A 910 80.55 -61.44 -166.36
C ASP A 910 80.86 -62.19 -167.68
N ARG A 911 81.17 -61.45 -168.77
CA ARG A 911 81.48 -62.01 -170.09
C ARG A 911 82.97 -62.03 -170.44
N VAL A 912 83.85 -61.58 -169.54
CA VAL A 912 85.27 -61.32 -169.86
C VAL A 912 86.25 -62.24 -169.13
N LEU A 913 86.01 -62.64 -167.86
CA LEU A 913 87.03 -63.29 -167.03
C LEU A 913 86.69 -64.68 -166.50
N GLN A 914 86.48 -65.64 -167.40
CA GLN A 914 86.66 -67.06 -167.08
C GLN A 914 88.17 -67.37 -166.98
N LYS A 915 88.70 -67.62 -165.76
CA LYS A 915 89.86 -68.51 -165.51
C LYS A 915 90.25 -68.60 -164.03
N ALA A 916 90.46 -69.85 -163.57
CA ALA A 916 91.08 -70.26 -162.29
C ALA A 916 90.38 -69.81 -161.00
N GLU A 917 90.53 -70.49 -159.86
CA GLU A 917 90.50 -71.94 -159.52
C GLU A 917 90.56 -72.00 -157.97
N ASP A 918 90.18 -73.13 -157.37
CA ASP A 918 89.92 -73.25 -155.92
C ASP A 918 91.17 -73.34 -154.99
N GLU A 919 90.87 -73.34 -153.69
CA GLU A 919 91.61 -73.98 -152.56
C GLU A 919 92.64 -73.22 -151.68
N ASN A 920 92.28 -73.20 -150.38
CA ASN A 920 93.08 -73.59 -149.19
C ASN A 920 94.29 -72.77 -148.63
N SER A 921 93.98 -72.01 -147.57
CA SER A 921 94.58 -72.11 -146.21
C SER A 921 95.92 -71.41 -145.82
N VAL A 922 95.83 -70.65 -144.70
CA VAL A 922 96.82 -70.41 -143.60
C VAL A 922 98.27 -69.99 -143.92
N THR A 923 98.67 -68.78 -143.48
CA THR A 923 100.06 -68.47 -143.03
C THR A 923 100.16 -67.20 -142.14
N LYS A 924 101.38 -66.77 -141.75
CA LYS A 924 101.72 -65.66 -140.83
C LYS A 924 102.65 -64.61 -141.49
N PHE A 925 102.90 -63.49 -140.78
CA PHE A 925 103.85 -62.38 -141.09
C PHE A 925 103.38 -61.46 -142.23
N ASP A 926 103.66 -60.15 -142.27
CA ASP A 926 104.34 -59.20 -141.35
C ASP A 926 103.58 -57.83 -141.41
N LYS A 927 103.59 -56.91 -140.43
CA LYS A 927 104.54 -55.78 -140.24
C LYS A 927 104.96 -55.05 -141.54
N LYS A 928 105.04 -53.72 -141.62
CA LYS A 928 104.95 -52.57 -140.69
C LYS A 928 104.38 -51.36 -141.51
N ASP A 929 103.85 -50.26 -140.97
CA ASP A 929 104.52 -49.18 -140.20
C ASP A 929 105.73 -48.58 -140.99
N PRO A 930 106.02 -47.25 -140.97
CA PRO A 930 106.32 -46.56 -139.70
C PRO A 930 106.10 -45.01 -139.64
N PHE A 931 106.42 -44.45 -138.45
CA PHE A 931 106.70 -43.03 -138.12
C PHE A 931 105.48 -42.06 -138.13
N ASN A 932 105.29 -41.12 -137.19
CA ASN A 932 105.96 -40.71 -135.93
C ASN A 932 104.94 -39.78 -135.17
N CYS A 933 104.99 -39.43 -133.88
CA CYS A 933 105.88 -39.67 -132.72
C CYS A 933 105.07 -39.35 -131.41
N ASP A 934 105.54 -39.31 -130.15
CA ASP A 934 106.89 -39.40 -129.58
C ASP A 934 106.93 -39.91 -128.10
N ILE A 935 108.16 -39.95 -127.55
CA ILE A 935 108.70 -40.02 -126.18
C ILE A 935 107.79 -39.53 -125.00
N ILE A 936 107.67 -40.17 -123.81
CA ILE A 936 108.54 -41.01 -122.92
C ILE A 936 109.19 -40.22 -121.73
N ASP A 937 109.18 -40.86 -120.55
CA ASP A 937 110.06 -40.75 -119.35
C ASP A 937 109.88 -39.74 -118.17
N ASP A 938 109.65 -40.37 -117.00
CA ASP A 938 110.51 -40.40 -115.79
C ASP A 938 110.63 -39.22 -114.78
N ARG A 939 110.91 -39.63 -113.52
CA ARG A 939 111.55 -38.93 -112.38
C ARG A 939 110.83 -37.83 -111.56
N LYS A 940 110.47 -38.30 -110.34
CA LYS A 940 110.97 -37.85 -109.02
C LYS A 940 110.41 -36.59 -108.32
N TYR A 941 109.98 -36.83 -107.06
CA TYR A 941 110.40 -36.16 -105.82
C TYR A 941 110.70 -34.63 -105.84
N ILE A 942 109.88 -33.85 -105.13
CA ILE A 942 110.21 -33.14 -103.87
C ILE A 942 108.90 -32.47 -103.35
N TYR A 943 108.36 -32.66 -102.14
CA TYR A 943 108.87 -32.57 -100.76
C TYR A 943 108.91 -31.13 -100.20
N LEU A 944 107.91 -30.75 -99.40
CA LEU A 944 108.03 -30.04 -98.11
C LEU A 944 106.60 -29.98 -97.49
N LYS A 945 106.38 -30.53 -96.29
CA LYS A 945 106.42 -29.87 -94.96
C LYS A 945 105.26 -28.87 -94.72
N ASN A 946 104.64 -28.81 -93.53
CA ASN A 946 105.02 -29.42 -92.25
C ASN A 946 103.82 -29.54 -91.28
N SER A 947 103.78 -30.61 -90.46
CA SER A 947 103.63 -30.57 -88.98
C SER A 947 102.31 -30.01 -88.37
N ILE A 948 101.82 -30.28 -87.15
CA ILE A 948 102.13 -30.97 -85.86
C ILE A 948 100.92 -30.58 -84.95
N GLN A 949 100.43 -31.27 -83.91
CA GLN A 949 100.55 -32.64 -83.39
C GLN A 949 99.57 -32.78 -82.19
N LEU A 950 99.33 -34.02 -81.73
CA LEU A 950 99.07 -34.46 -80.33
C LEU A 950 98.14 -33.70 -79.35
N ALA A 951 97.26 -34.51 -78.71
CA ALA A 951 96.86 -34.44 -77.28
C ALA A 951 96.03 -33.22 -76.80
N SER A 952 95.23 -33.28 -75.73
CA SER A 952 94.60 -34.36 -74.92
C SER A 952 93.48 -33.68 -74.10
N GLY A 953 92.37 -34.29 -73.67
CA GLY A 953 92.05 -35.69 -73.40
C GLY A 953 91.71 -35.87 -71.91
N LYS A 954 90.61 -36.58 -71.58
CA LYS A 954 89.98 -36.70 -70.23
C LYS A 954 89.28 -35.38 -69.79
N ARG A 955 88.17 -35.38 -69.02
CA ARG A 955 87.71 -36.34 -67.99
C ARG A 955 86.18 -36.17 -67.74
N SER A 956 85.48 -37.24 -67.34
CA SER A 956 84.24 -37.13 -66.55
C SER A 956 84.57 -36.96 -65.05
N PRO A 957 83.66 -36.43 -64.22
CA PRO A 957 82.72 -37.27 -63.46
C PRO A 957 81.25 -36.82 -63.62
N LEU A 958 80.18 -37.58 -63.35
CA LEU A 958 79.83 -38.60 -62.32
C LEU A 958 79.40 -38.04 -60.95
N ASN A 959 78.35 -38.69 -60.40
CA ASN A 959 77.83 -38.65 -59.01
C ASN A 959 77.12 -37.34 -58.57
N GLU A 960 76.08 -37.35 -57.71
CA GLU A 960 75.18 -38.43 -57.24
C GLU A 960 73.93 -37.86 -56.52
N HIS A 961 72.92 -38.72 -56.36
CA HIS A 961 71.87 -38.73 -55.31
C HIS A 961 70.90 -37.56 -55.09
N ASN A 962 69.68 -37.97 -54.69
CA ASN A 962 68.58 -37.12 -54.26
C ASN A 962 68.86 -36.46 -52.90
N TRP A 963 68.36 -35.25 -52.71
CA TRP A 963 67.25 -34.97 -51.77
C TRP A 963 66.34 -33.89 -52.37
#